data_AF-A0A963YT86-F1
#
_entry.id   AF-A0A963YT86-F1
#
_cell.length_a   1.000
_cell.length_b   1.000
_cell.length_c   1.000
_cell.angle_alpha   90.00
_cell.angle_beta   90.00
_cell.angle_gamma   90.00
#
_symmetry.space_group_name_H-M   'P 1'
#
loop_
_entity.id
_entity.type
_entity.pdbx_description
1 polymer ?
#
loop_
_entity_poly.entity_id
_entity_poly.type
_entity_poly.pdbx_seq_one_letter_code
_entity_poly.pdbx_strand_id
1 'polypeptide(L)'
;MDGQFESEMETGLDSVAFAVIAQSGLFDLAWYCTTYKAAPATALQHWATIGWRQGLQPNFYFDTNWYLTYYEDVASTGHNPLVHYIQFGEREGRRPSELFDPVWYRETFLIGADQLCLAHYLRERLTGRVNPNPDFDTSFYLETYADVASAGLDAFIHFMDLGFREDRDPSPDFDTGFYRSRYLRLQPGVNPLLDYQRRRGETGVYPKRPLREATIPGEIARFNRPGEAFEPFEPLPAGTPVRVRALAYYLPQYHPMPENNAWWGQGFTEWTNLSRGMPRFSGHYQPRTPRDLGHYTLDNPETLRRQIDMAQAAGLGGFIFYFYWFNGHRLMEKPLDILLSDRSLDMPFCLMWANENWTRRWDGHDEQVLISQDYRPSEDEDLVRTFGRHFADPRYIRLEGRPVLMIYRPGLIPEARQTIARWRRLFRDLCQEDPILVMGQGFDSIDPAEYGLDAAIEFPPHKLTASLPKINASLEWLDMEAKNHVVSYQDTVAVSLAEPRPSFPLIKTAVPSWDNDARREGRGMVLHGSTPADFGEWVAALVRDAEANPVFGEPIICINAWNEWAEGAYLEPDLHFGSAYLNALSRAVSAETPDIAHGKLLLVGHDAHRHGAQTLLLAIARNLKRLHGVVVEFLLLDGGPMVPDYDAVAPVTVLTRAADLPLEAAKLAARGFRRAIINTVAAGGACPILESAEIATVLLVHELPSLIREKNLTQLARRGLTAARHVVFPAAIVRDGLLQLLTLPGEDFLPKTLIKPQGIYQTLPFDAARRAASRKTLGIPPKAPLFLNVGYADMRKGFDLFLQVWAKVQTVAPDAHLAWAGNMDRELTSYFEPEITAAKATGRFHLLGFRRDVEVLFSAADVFVLTSREDPFPSTVLEALSAGIPTVAFAGSGGIPELIAAHDAGQVVPRGDVAAMADAAVALSSVKDAATRTRRARLSAVARQEFSFQRYTETLIDLTDAALVSLSVAVPNYNYARHLPARLETIFQQWNPVREVLLLDDCSTDDSIAVAEATAAEAERAVTIIANTENSGSVFAQWRRAAEAATGEFIWIAEADDESDPRFLSHCLRRLKANPDTVMAFSDSVAIDQDGTILSDSYKAYYNRAAPGLLEIDGDFAGRDFLKRCLSERNLILNVSGVLWRRQALLAALDRCGDKLRDFKVAGDWYLYADILSQPAARIAYLAEPLNRHRRHQSSVTHALDGRRHVDEIAEVQAFIAKRLKLDAKVKRRQAIYLDEITEQLILH
;
A
#
# COMPACT_ATOMS: atom_id res chain seq x y z
N MET A 1 13.63 71.29 -75.90
CA MET A 1 12.35 71.85 -75.45
C MET A 1 11.43 70.69 -75.16
N ASP A 2 11.21 70.20 -73.94
CA ASP A 2 11.75 70.29 -72.58
C ASP A 2 10.87 69.24 -71.85
N GLY A 3 11.30 68.43 -70.90
CA GLY A 3 12.55 68.39 -70.17
C GLY A 3 12.86 66.98 -69.68
N GLN A 4 14.16 66.77 -69.54
CA GLN A 4 14.77 65.82 -68.63
C GLN A 4 14.37 66.22 -67.21
N PHE A 5 13.92 65.28 -66.39
CA PHE A 5 14.11 65.18 -64.93
C PHE A 5 13.14 64.10 -64.42
N GLU A 6 13.48 62.81 -64.57
CA GLU A 6 12.89 61.72 -63.75
C GLU A 6 13.58 60.34 -63.95
N SER A 7 14.56 60.17 -64.85
CA SER A 7 15.14 58.85 -65.16
C SER A 7 16.37 58.43 -64.34
N GLU A 8 16.70 59.09 -63.23
CA GLU A 8 17.91 58.76 -62.44
C GLU A 8 17.64 58.28 -61.00
N MET A 9 16.38 58.17 -60.55
CA MET A 9 16.06 57.70 -59.19
C MET A 9 15.58 56.25 -59.07
N GLU A 10 15.04 55.63 -60.12
CA GLU A 10 14.53 54.24 -60.04
C GLU A 10 15.59 53.14 -60.27
N THR A 11 16.65 53.41 -61.03
CA THR A 11 17.72 52.43 -61.29
C THR A 11 18.72 52.28 -60.14
N GLY A 12 18.75 53.26 -59.21
CA GLY A 12 19.61 53.24 -58.02
C GLY A 12 19.10 52.31 -56.90
N LEU A 13 17.78 52.28 -56.67
CA LEU A 13 17.13 51.48 -55.62
C LEU A 13 17.22 49.96 -55.88
N ASP A 14 17.11 49.53 -57.14
CA ASP A 14 17.23 48.12 -57.52
C ASP A 14 18.68 47.58 -57.37
N SER A 15 19.70 48.44 -57.51
CA SER A 15 21.11 48.04 -57.31
C SER A 15 21.46 47.78 -55.84
N VAL A 16 20.87 48.55 -54.92
CA VAL A 16 21.09 48.43 -53.47
C VAL A 16 20.34 47.22 -52.92
N ALA A 17 19.08 47.02 -53.32
CA ALA A 17 18.30 45.83 -52.96
C ALA A 17 19.01 44.54 -53.43
N PHE A 18 19.50 44.53 -54.68
CA PHE A 18 20.27 43.42 -55.23
C PHE A 18 21.52 43.11 -54.40
N ALA A 19 22.31 44.13 -54.03
CA ALA A 19 23.50 43.95 -53.22
C ALA A 19 23.20 43.41 -51.81
N VAL A 20 22.13 43.91 -51.15
CA VAL A 20 21.69 43.46 -49.82
C VAL A 20 21.28 41.98 -49.86
N ILE A 21 20.50 41.57 -50.85
CA ILE A 21 20.07 40.18 -50.98
C ILE A 21 21.27 39.27 -51.28
N ALA A 22 22.14 39.67 -52.21
CA ALA A 22 23.32 38.91 -52.59
C ALA A 22 24.25 38.60 -51.40
N GLN A 23 24.40 39.57 -50.48
CA GLN A 23 25.29 39.44 -49.32
C GLN A 23 24.63 38.77 -48.11
N SER A 24 23.30 38.64 -48.11
CA SER A 24 22.55 38.12 -46.95
C SER A 24 22.66 36.61 -46.74
N GLY A 25 22.97 35.84 -47.79
CA GLY A 25 22.89 34.37 -47.77
C GLY A 25 21.46 33.80 -47.77
N LEU A 26 20.43 34.63 -47.96
CA LEU A 26 19.02 34.19 -47.96
C LEU A 26 18.46 33.85 -49.34
N PHE A 27 19.20 34.07 -50.43
CA PHE A 27 18.80 33.62 -51.76
C PHE A 27 19.46 32.29 -52.09
N ASP A 28 18.66 31.21 -52.13
CA ASP A 28 19.14 29.88 -52.46
C ASP A 28 19.09 29.68 -53.99
N LEU A 29 20.21 29.96 -54.66
CA LEU A 29 20.31 29.90 -56.12
C LEU A 29 19.95 28.51 -56.67
N ALA A 30 20.41 27.43 -56.02
CA ALA A 30 20.21 26.07 -56.48
C ALA A 30 18.73 25.67 -56.35
N TRP A 31 18.13 25.96 -55.21
CA TRP A 31 16.71 25.73 -54.98
C TRP A 31 15.86 26.55 -55.94
N TYR A 32 16.13 27.86 -56.08
CA TYR A 32 15.35 28.76 -56.93
C TYR A 32 15.35 28.35 -58.41
N CYS A 33 16.52 28.02 -58.96
CA CYS A 33 16.63 27.56 -60.35
C CYS A 33 15.90 26.22 -60.56
N THR A 34 15.94 25.34 -59.57
CA THR A 34 15.25 24.03 -59.63
C THR A 34 13.74 24.20 -59.56
N THR A 35 13.25 24.97 -58.59
CA THR A 35 11.81 25.19 -58.34
C THR A 35 11.14 25.96 -59.48
N TYR A 36 11.76 27.03 -59.97
CA TYR A 36 11.15 27.94 -60.96
C TYR A 36 11.72 27.82 -62.37
N LYS A 37 12.64 26.88 -62.61
CA LYS A 37 13.31 26.66 -63.91
C LYS A 37 14.00 27.93 -64.45
N ALA A 38 14.50 28.79 -63.56
CA ALA A 38 15.18 30.03 -63.90
C ALA A 38 16.63 29.77 -64.35
N ALA A 39 17.16 30.63 -65.24
CA ALA A 39 18.56 30.55 -65.66
C ALA A 39 19.49 31.04 -64.51
N PRO A 40 20.52 30.26 -64.10
CA PRO A 40 21.36 30.62 -62.96
C PRO A 40 22.02 31.99 -63.06
N ALA A 41 22.42 32.40 -64.27
CA ALA A 41 23.09 33.67 -64.52
C ALA A 41 22.21 34.90 -64.22
N THR A 42 20.89 34.76 -64.24
CA THR A 42 19.94 35.86 -64.05
C THR A 42 18.96 35.64 -62.90
N ALA A 43 19.01 34.49 -62.21
CA ALA A 43 18.03 34.08 -61.20
C ALA A 43 17.89 35.07 -60.04
N LEU A 44 18.99 35.54 -59.47
CA LEU A 44 18.95 36.53 -58.38
C LEU A 44 18.38 37.87 -58.85
N GLN A 45 18.79 38.33 -60.04
CA GLN A 45 18.31 39.59 -60.62
C GLN A 45 16.83 39.50 -60.95
N HIS A 46 16.40 38.36 -61.51
CA HIS A 46 15.01 38.04 -61.78
C HIS A 46 14.19 38.08 -60.49
N TRP A 47 14.64 37.41 -59.43
CA TRP A 47 13.90 37.42 -58.17
C TRP A 47 13.82 38.81 -57.55
N ALA A 48 14.94 39.55 -57.47
CA ALA A 48 15.02 40.86 -56.83
C ALA A 48 14.15 41.93 -57.53
N THR A 49 13.92 41.80 -58.83
CA THR A 49 13.17 42.78 -59.63
C THR A 49 11.73 42.35 -59.88
N ILE A 50 11.48 41.12 -60.31
CA ILE A 50 10.16 40.67 -60.78
C ILE A 50 9.62 39.53 -59.92
N GLY A 51 10.47 38.58 -59.53
CA GLY A 51 10.03 37.34 -58.90
C GLY A 51 9.32 37.53 -57.56
N TRP A 52 9.78 38.43 -56.70
CA TRP A 52 9.10 38.68 -55.43
C TRP A 52 7.70 39.31 -55.63
N ARG A 53 7.51 40.14 -56.68
CA ARG A 53 6.20 40.74 -57.02
C ARG A 53 5.21 39.69 -57.54
N GLN A 54 5.71 38.59 -58.08
CA GLN A 54 4.93 37.42 -58.47
C GLN A 54 4.69 36.45 -57.30
N GLY A 55 5.14 36.79 -56.09
CA GLY A 55 5.04 35.92 -54.92
C GLY A 55 6.02 34.75 -54.93
N LEU A 56 7.03 34.75 -55.81
CA LEU A 56 8.06 33.70 -55.83
C LEU A 56 8.92 33.79 -54.58
N GLN A 57 9.33 32.65 -54.05
CA GLN A 57 10.10 32.54 -52.82
C GLN A 57 11.61 32.57 -53.14
N PRO A 58 12.47 33.20 -52.34
CA PRO A 58 13.92 33.21 -52.53
C PRO A 58 14.60 31.93 -52.01
N ASN A 59 13.94 31.19 -51.12
CA ASN A 59 14.32 29.89 -50.57
C ASN A 59 13.06 29.23 -49.97
N PHE A 60 13.14 27.94 -49.60
CA PHE A 60 11.98 27.18 -49.06
C PHE A 60 11.40 27.73 -47.74
N TYR A 61 12.20 28.44 -46.95
CA TYR A 61 11.86 28.89 -45.59
C TYR A 61 11.44 30.36 -45.51
N PHE A 62 11.49 31.09 -46.63
CA PHE A 62 10.96 32.44 -46.75
C PHE A 62 9.80 32.44 -47.75
N ASP A 63 8.58 32.58 -47.24
CA ASP A 63 7.39 32.62 -48.09
C ASP A 63 6.97 34.07 -48.32
N THR A 64 7.24 34.56 -49.53
CA THR A 64 6.94 35.94 -49.95
C THR A 64 5.47 36.31 -49.77
N ASN A 65 4.55 35.41 -50.11
CA ASN A 65 3.12 35.69 -50.01
C ASN A 65 2.64 35.60 -48.56
N TRP A 66 3.11 34.60 -47.82
CA TRP A 66 2.80 34.47 -46.38
C TRP A 66 3.29 35.70 -45.62
N TYR A 67 4.53 36.14 -45.86
CA TYR A 67 5.14 37.27 -45.17
C TYR A 67 4.37 38.57 -45.42
N LEU A 68 3.97 38.84 -46.66
CA LEU A 68 3.18 40.03 -47.00
C LEU A 68 1.73 39.95 -46.50
N THR A 69 1.16 38.75 -46.45
CA THR A 69 -0.21 38.55 -45.92
C THR A 69 -0.24 38.69 -44.39
N TYR A 70 0.79 38.18 -43.72
CA TYR A 70 0.88 38.19 -42.26
C TYR A 70 1.33 39.56 -41.71
N TYR A 71 2.21 40.27 -42.44
CA TYR A 71 2.71 41.60 -42.09
C TYR A 71 2.17 42.67 -43.04
N GLU A 72 0.91 43.07 -42.80
CA GLU A 72 0.19 44.07 -43.60
C GLU A 72 0.93 45.43 -43.69
N ASP A 73 1.62 45.81 -42.62
CA ASP A 73 2.44 47.02 -42.58
C ASP A 73 3.55 46.98 -43.63
N VAL A 74 4.21 45.83 -43.82
CA VAL A 74 5.24 45.66 -44.87
C VAL A 74 4.60 45.69 -46.25
N ALA A 75 3.46 45.02 -46.44
CA ALA A 75 2.75 45.01 -47.72
C ALA A 75 2.36 46.43 -48.18
N SER A 76 1.95 47.28 -47.25
CA SER A 76 1.56 48.67 -47.55
C SER A 76 2.72 49.55 -48.05
N THR A 77 3.98 49.18 -47.77
CA THR A 77 5.17 49.96 -48.19
C THR A 77 5.56 49.75 -49.65
N GLY A 78 5.15 48.64 -50.27
CA GLY A 78 5.61 48.25 -51.61
C GLY A 78 7.10 47.90 -51.73
N HIS A 79 7.82 47.81 -50.60
CA HIS A 79 9.24 47.42 -50.58
C HIS A 79 9.42 45.91 -50.76
N ASN A 80 10.61 45.51 -51.21
CA ASN A 80 10.96 44.09 -51.34
C ASN A 80 10.92 43.42 -49.94
N PRO A 81 10.09 42.38 -49.74
CA PRO A 81 9.85 41.80 -48.42
C PRO A 81 11.08 41.11 -47.83
N LEU A 82 11.97 40.54 -48.66
CA LEU A 82 13.21 39.94 -48.16
C LEU A 82 14.21 41.02 -47.73
N VAL A 83 14.30 42.14 -48.46
CA VAL A 83 15.13 43.29 -48.05
C VAL A 83 14.64 43.84 -46.71
N HIS A 84 13.32 43.97 -46.54
CA HIS A 84 12.72 44.34 -45.26
C HIS A 84 13.09 43.35 -44.15
N TYR A 85 12.94 42.04 -44.39
CA TYR A 85 13.28 41.01 -43.41
C TYR A 85 14.75 41.07 -42.97
N ILE A 86 15.66 41.22 -43.94
CA ILE A 86 17.11 41.32 -43.71
C ILE A 86 17.47 42.54 -42.85
N GLN A 87 16.87 43.70 -43.14
CA GLN A 87 17.24 44.96 -42.50
C GLN A 87 16.55 45.19 -41.16
N PHE A 88 15.28 44.75 -41.04
CA PHE A 88 14.40 45.07 -39.92
C PHE A 88 13.70 43.83 -39.37
N GLY A 89 13.05 43.05 -40.24
CA GLY A 89 12.09 42.02 -39.82
C GLY A 89 12.66 41.00 -38.83
N GLU A 90 13.85 40.45 -39.07
CA GLU A 90 14.40 39.45 -38.15
C GLU A 90 14.77 40.05 -36.78
N ARG A 91 15.25 41.31 -36.74
CA ARG A 91 15.55 42.01 -35.47
C ARG A 91 14.30 42.31 -34.67
N GLU A 92 13.18 42.50 -35.35
CA GLU A 92 11.85 42.65 -34.76
C GLU A 92 11.22 41.30 -34.36
N GLY A 93 11.92 40.17 -34.59
CA GLY A 93 11.41 38.83 -34.30
C GLY A 93 10.33 38.35 -35.27
N ARG A 94 10.17 38.99 -36.44
CA ARG A 94 9.21 38.57 -37.46
C ARG A 94 9.63 37.25 -38.07
N ARG A 95 8.67 36.34 -38.30
CA ARG A 95 8.92 35.05 -38.92
C ARG A 95 8.98 35.19 -40.45
N PRO A 96 9.92 34.55 -41.15
CA PRO A 96 9.99 34.58 -42.61
C PRO A 96 8.93 33.68 -43.30
N SER A 97 8.38 32.71 -42.56
CA SER A 97 7.29 31.82 -42.96
C SER A 97 6.71 31.12 -41.72
N GLU A 98 5.68 30.30 -41.89
CA GLU A 98 5.19 29.40 -40.82
C GLU A 98 6.23 28.33 -40.43
N LEU A 99 7.24 28.10 -41.28
CA LEU A 99 8.17 26.97 -41.16
C LEU A 99 9.39 27.25 -40.27
N PHE A 100 9.71 28.53 -40.03
CA PHE A 100 10.93 28.94 -39.33
C PHE A 100 10.64 29.95 -38.22
N ASP A 101 11.16 29.70 -37.02
CA ASP A 101 11.04 30.60 -35.87
C ASP A 101 12.40 31.24 -35.53
N PRO A 102 12.64 32.50 -35.94
CA PRO A 102 13.93 33.15 -35.73
C PRO A 102 14.20 33.55 -34.28
N VAL A 103 13.15 33.77 -33.47
CA VAL A 103 13.31 34.13 -32.04
C VAL A 103 13.78 32.91 -31.28
N TRP A 104 13.04 31.80 -31.40
CA TRP A 104 13.41 30.54 -30.78
C TRP A 104 14.77 30.03 -31.28
N TYR A 105 15.03 30.13 -32.58
CA TYR A 105 16.29 29.68 -33.17
C TYR A 105 17.50 30.45 -32.60
N ARG A 106 17.34 31.77 -32.45
CA ARG A 106 18.39 32.63 -31.87
C ARG A 106 18.73 32.23 -30.44
N GLU A 107 17.72 31.99 -29.62
CA GLU A 107 17.87 31.58 -28.22
C GLU A 107 18.47 30.18 -28.11
N THR A 108 18.00 29.25 -28.94
CA THR A 108 18.41 27.83 -28.89
C THR A 108 19.85 27.63 -29.36
N PHE A 109 20.25 28.27 -30.45
CA PHE A 109 21.57 28.11 -31.06
C PHE A 109 22.54 29.26 -30.75
N LEU A 110 22.17 30.16 -29.81
CA LEU A 110 23.00 31.26 -29.31
C LEU A 110 23.56 32.17 -30.42
N ILE A 111 22.72 32.54 -31.38
CA ILE A 111 23.14 33.34 -32.55
C ILE A 111 23.28 34.82 -32.20
N GLY A 112 24.46 35.39 -32.46
CA GLY A 112 24.77 36.81 -32.23
C GLY A 112 23.85 37.76 -33.01
N ALA A 113 23.55 38.93 -32.43
CA ALA A 113 22.62 39.93 -33.00
C ALA A 113 23.10 40.54 -34.34
N ASP A 114 24.37 40.35 -34.68
CA ASP A 114 25.01 40.72 -35.94
C ASP A 114 24.80 39.69 -37.06
N GLN A 115 24.30 38.49 -36.73
CA GLN A 115 24.05 37.41 -37.68
C GLN A 115 22.56 37.15 -37.90
N LEU A 116 22.20 36.86 -39.15
CA LEU A 116 20.85 36.44 -39.53
C LEU A 116 20.64 34.96 -39.20
N CYS A 117 19.62 34.65 -38.40
CA CYS A 117 19.25 33.30 -37.98
C CYS A 117 18.87 32.43 -39.17
N LEU A 118 18.07 32.95 -40.10
CA LEU A 118 17.70 32.18 -41.29
C LEU A 118 18.91 31.88 -42.18
N ALA A 119 19.86 32.83 -42.30
CA ALA A 119 21.09 32.62 -43.08
C ALA A 119 22.02 31.60 -42.41
N HIS A 120 22.09 31.61 -41.08
CA HIS A 120 22.79 30.58 -40.31
C HIS A 120 22.15 29.20 -40.54
N TYR A 121 20.83 29.09 -40.38
CA TYR A 121 20.11 27.86 -40.64
C TYR A 121 20.32 27.34 -42.06
N LEU A 122 20.21 28.19 -43.09
CA LEU A 122 20.40 27.76 -44.47
C LEU A 122 21.80 27.16 -44.74
N ARG A 123 22.85 27.63 -44.06
CA ARG A 123 24.20 27.04 -44.16
C ARG A 123 24.33 25.72 -43.42
N GLU A 124 23.71 25.60 -42.26
CA GLU A 124 23.90 24.46 -41.34
C GLU A 124 22.83 23.36 -41.49
N ARG A 125 21.74 23.59 -42.24
CA ARG A 125 20.56 22.69 -42.30
C ARG A 125 20.86 21.24 -42.71
N LEU A 126 21.95 21.00 -43.45
CA LEU A 126 22.36 19.65 -43.89
C LEU A 126 23.30 18.95 -42.90
N THR A 127 23.69 19.60 -41.80
CA THR A 127 24.63 19.03 -40.81
C THR A 127 23.98 18.07 -39.82
N GLY A 128 22.64 18.07 -39.75
CA GLY A 128 21.87 17.34 -38.74
C GLY A 128 21.83 17.99 -37.35
N ARG A 129 22.48 19.14 -37.16
CA ARG A 129 22.69 19.76 -35.82
C ARG A 129 21.77 20.93 -35.51
N VAL A 130 21.02 21.41 -36.50
CA VAL A 130 20.14 22.58 -36.36
C VAL A 130 18.72 22.23 -36.78
N ASN A 131 17.75 22.86 -36.12
CA ASN A 131 16.33 22.61 -36.30
C ASN A 131 15.65 23.92 -36.76
N PRO A 132 14.69 23.88 -37.70
CA PRO A 132 14.04 25.10 -38.19
C PRO A 132 13.04 25.71 -37.19
N ASN A 133 12.48 24.89 -36.30
CA ASN A 133 11.49 25.28 -35.30
C ASN A 133 11.51 24.27 -34.12
N PRO A 134 10.86 24.55 -32.97
CA PRO A 134 10.94 23.68 -31.79
C PRO A 134 10.27 22.31 -31.93
N ASP A 135 9.42 22.10 -32.94
CA ASP A 135 8.58 20.90 -33.04
C ASP A 135 9.13 19.87 -34.04
N PHE A 136 10.24 20.19 -34.73
CA PHE A 136 10.96 19.28 -35.61
C PHE A 136 12.39 19.05 -35.11
N ASP A 137 12.81 17.80 -35.00
CA ASP A 137 14.15 17.41 -34.57
C ASP A 137 14.90 16.75 -35.73
N THR A 138 15.84 17.49 -36.31
CA THR A 138 16.65 17.05 -37.46
C THR A 138 17.54 15.85 -37.10
N SER A 139 18.09 15.80 -35.88
CA SER A 139 18.96 14.70 -35.45
C SER A 139 18.15 13.42 -35.32
N PHE A 140 17.02 13.50 -34.60
CA PHE A 140 16.08 12.38 -34.46
C PHE A 140 15.60 11.87 -35.83
N TYR A 141 15.21 12.78 -36.73
CA TYR A 141 14.65 12.40 -38.02
C TYR A 141 15.68 11.65 -38.87
N LEU A 142 16.93 12.13 -38.93
CA LEU A 142 18.00 11.48 -39.70
C LEU A 142 18.49 10.17 -39.06
N GLU A 143 18.50 10.09 -37.73
CA GLU A 143 18.84 8.86 -37.00
C GLU A 143 17.77 7.77 -37.18
N THR A 144 16.49 8.17 -37.21
CA THR A 144 15.36 7.25 -37.34
C THR A 144 15.19 6.78 -38.80
N TYR A 145 15.42 7.67 -39.77
CA TYR A 145 15.16 7.42 -41.18
C TYR A 145 16.45 7.39 -42.01
N ALA A 146 17.13 6.23 -41.97
CA ALA A 146 18.44 6.03 -42.62
C ALA A 146 18.44 6.25 -44.14
N ASP A 147 17.30 6.05 -44.82
CA ASP A 147 17.12 6.32 -46.25
C ASP A 147 17.23 7.81 -46.58
N VAL A 148 16.67 8.67 -45.72
CA VAL A 148 16.76 10.14 -45.84
C VAL A 148 18.19 10.60 -45.59
N ALA A 149 18.83 10.07 -44.54
CA ALA A 149 20.23 10.36 -44.22
C ALA A 149 21.18 9.96 -45.36
N SER A 150 20.96 8.79 -45.97
CA SER A 150 21.79 8.29 -47.08
C SER A 150 21.62 9.11 -48.36
N ALA A 151 20.45 9.73 -48.56
CA ALA A 151 20.16 10.57 -49.72
C ALA A 151 20.75 11.99 -49.60
N GLY A 152 21.22 12.40 -48.42
CA GLY A 152 21.77 13.74 -48.18
C GLY A 152 20.74 14.86 -48.38
N LEU A 153 19.46 14.54 -48.24
CA LEU A 153 18.36 15.49 -48.40
C LEU A 153 18.22 16.37 -47.14
N ASP A 154 17.62 17.54 -47.33
CA ASP A 154 17.17 18.36 -46.21
C ASP A 154 16.03 17.64 -45.49
N ALA A 155 16.27 17.25 -44.22
CA ALA A 155 15.35 16.43 -43.44
C ALA A 155 13.97 17.09 -43.27
N PHE A 156 13.95 18.41 -43.07
CA PHE A 156 12.71 19.13 -42.86
C PHE A 156 11.91 19.27 -44.15
N ILE A 157 12.59 19.59 -45.27
CA ILE A 157 11.93 19.62 -46.59
C ILE A 157 11.36 18.24 -46.93
N HIS A 158 12.14 17.18 -46.69
CA HIS A 158 11.67 15.81 -46.90
C HIS A 158 10.40 15.51 -46.08
N PHE A 159 10.36 15.88 -44.79
CA PHE A 159 9.18 15.68 -43.98
C PHE A 159 7.97 16.48 -44.49
N MET A 160 8.18 17.74 -44.89
CA MET A 160 7.12 18.62 -45.42
C MET A 160 6.53 18.11 -46.73
N ASP A 161 7.33 17.48 -47.59
CA ASP A 161 6.90 17.00 -48.90
C ASP A 161 6.37 15.56 -48.87
N LEU A 162 7.07 14.65 -48.19
CA LEU A 162 6.82 13.21 -48.28
C LEU A 162 6.65 12.56 -46.90
N GLY A 163 7.50 12.90 -45.93
CA GLY A 163 7.58 12.17 -44.66
C GLY A 163 6.26 12.10 -43.89
N PHE A 164 5.49 13.19 -43.82
CA PHE A 164 4.21 13.17 -43.13
C PHE A 164 3.15 12.27 -43.81
N ARG A 165 3.27 12.06 -45.14
CA ARG A 165 2.39 11.17 -45.91
C ARG A 165 2.77 9.71 -45.72
N GLU A 166 4.00 9.46 -45.31
CA GLU A 166 4.58 8.15 -45.04
C GLU A 166 4.51 7.76 -43.55
N ASP A 167 3.76 8.49 -42.72
CA ASP A 167 3.69 8.26 -41.27
C ASP A 167 5.03 8.40 -40.53
N ARG A 168 5.96 9.20 -41.06
CA ARG A 168 7.24 9.45 -40.40
C ARG A 168 7.10 10.54 -39.35
N ASP A 169 7.49 10.25 -38.12
CA ASP A 169 7.49 11.19 -37.01
C ASP A 169 8.55 12.30 -37.14
N PRO A 170 8.18 13.59 -36.95
CA PRO A 170 9.10 14.72 -37.07
C PRO A 170 10.01 14.94 -35.85
N SER A 171 9.67 14.37 -34.70
CA SER A 171 10.42 14.48 -33.45
C SER A 171 10.02 13.34 -32.48
N PRO A 172 10.79 13.08 -31.41
CA PRO A 172 10.43 12.07 -30.40
C PRO A 172 9.11 12.35 -29.67
N ASP A 173 8.61 13.59 -29.75
CA ASP A 173 7.44 14.07 -29.03
C ASP A 173 6.18 14.18 -29.89
N PHE A 174 6.25 13.75 -31.15
CA PHE A 174 5.13 13.81 -32.09
C PHE A 174 4.88 12.44 -32.75
N ASP A 175 3.63 11.97 -32.71
CA ASP A 175 3.19 10.74 -33.39
C ASP A 175 2.26 11.13 -34.54
N THR A 176 2.79 11.04 -35.76
CA THR A 176 2.14 11.46 -37.00
C THR A 176 0.91 10.61 -37.28
N GLY A 177 1.00 9.30 -37.06
CA GLY A 177 -0.09 8.36 -37.27
C GLY A 177 -1.24 8.60 -36.29
N PHE A 178 -0.92 8.76 -35.01
CA PHE A 178 -1.88 9.12 -33.97
C PHE A 178 -2.56 10.45 -34.29
N TYR A 179 -1.79 11.52 -34.51
CA TYR A 179 -2.33 12.86 -34.70
C TYR A 179 -3.28 12.89 -35.90
N ARG A 180 -2.87 12.27 -37.01
CA ARG A 180 -3.70 12.18 -38.20
C ARG A 180 -4.98 11.38 -37.95
N SER A 181 -4.88 10.24 -37.29
CA SER A 181 -6.05 9.38 -37.00
C SER A 181 -7.08 10.05 -36.08
N ARG A 182 -6.61 10.87 -35.12
CA ARG A 182 -7.46 11.51 -34.12
C ARG A 182 -8.06 12.83 -34.60
N TYR A 183 -7.24 13.71 -35.16
CA TYR A 183 -7.63 15.10 -35.45
C TYR A 183 -7.88 15.35 -36.94
N LEU A 184 -7.24 14.59 -37.83
CA LEU A 184 -7.26 14.82 -39.27
C LEU A 184 -7.85 13.65 -40.08
N ARG A 185 -8.65 12.79 -39.44
CA ARG A 185 -9.23 11.59 -40.07
C ARG A 185 -9.98 11.89 -41.38
N LEU A 186 -10.62 13.06 -41.46
CA LEU A 186 -11.38 13.52 -42.62
C LEU A 186 -10.58 14.46 -43.54
N GLN A 187 -9.29 14.72 -43.25
CA GLN A 187 -8.44 15.70 -43.93
C GLN A 187 -7.02 15.16 -44.21
N PRO A 188 -6.86 14.08 -45.00
CA PRO A 188 -5.57 13.39 -45.17
C PRO A 188 -4.48 14.20 -45.91
N GLY A 189 -4.86 15.30 -46.57
CA GLY A 189 -3.92 16.18 -47.28
C GLY A 189 -3.26 17.26 -46.42
N VAL A 190 -3.72 17.43 -45.17
CA VAL A 190 -3.19 18.43 -44.23
C VAL A 190 -1.96 17.88 -43.53
N ASN A 191 -0.89 18.67 -43.44
CA ASN A 191 0.32 18.29 -42.71
C ASN A 191 0.05 18.29 -41.19
N PRO A 192 0.18 17.14 -40.49
CA PRO A 192 -0.11 17.03 -39.06
C PRO A 192 0.71 17.96 -38.17
N LEU A 193 1.98 18.21 -38.49
CA LEU A 193 2.85 19.09 -37.70
C LEU A 193 2.38 20.54 -37.79
N LEU A 194 2.01 21.01 -38.98
CA LEU A 194 1.50 22.38 -39.18
C LEU A 194 0.11 22.57 -38.55
N ASP A 195 -0.78 21.57 -38.63
CA ASP A 195 -2.08 21.63 -37.93
C ASP A 195 -1.87 21.72 -36.41
N TYR A 196 -0.96 20.90 -35.87
CA TYR A 196 -0.60 20.96 -34.46
C TYR A 196 -0.04 22.32 -34.06
N GLN A 197 0.89 22.88 -34.84
CA GLN A 197 1.48 24.19 -34.54
C GLN A 197 0.43 25.30 -34.46
N ARG A 198 -0.60 25.27 -35.32
CA ARG A 198 -1.73 26.23 -35.29
C ARG A 198 -2.64 26.06 -34.09
N ARG A 199 -2.81 24.82 -33.63
CA ARG A 199 -3.76 24.43 -32.57
C ARG A 199 -3.07 24.19 -31.22
N ARG A 200 -1.76 24.39 -31.16
CA ARG A 200 -0.94 24.19 -29.97
C ARG A 200 -1.44 25.10 -28.85
N GLY A 201 -1.93 24.48 -27.78
CA GLY A 201 -2.54 25.19 -26.65
C GLY A 201 -4.06 25.00 -26.52
N GLU A 202 -4.73 24.45 -27.54
CA GLU A 202 -6.13 23.99 -27.42
C GLU A 202 -6.23 22.81 -26.43
N THR A 203 -7.26 22.83 -25.57
CA THR A 203 -7.50 21.74 -24.63
C THR A 203 -7.89 20.45 -25.37
N GLY A 204 -7.20 19.35 -25.09
CA GLY A 204 -7.47 18.03 -25.71
C GLY A 204 -6.77 17.78 -27.05
N VAL A 205 -5.88 18.68 -27.49
CA VAL A 205 -5.00 18.49 -28.65
C VAL A 205 -3.62 18.05 -28.17
N TYR A 206 -3.22 16.82 -28.53
CA TYR A 206 -1.94 16.23 -28.12
C TYR A 206 -1.10 15.88 -29.34
N PRO A 207 0.23 16.16 -29.33
CA PRO A 207 1.11 15.83 -30.46
C PRO A 207 1.37 14.32 -30.58
N LYS A 208 1.18 13.56 -29.48
CA LYS A 208 1.27 12.10 -29.43
C LYS A 208 0.23 11.55 -28.44
N ARG A 209 -0.03 10.24 -28.49
CA ARG A 209 -1.02 9.61 -27.60
C ARG A 209 -0.66 9.84 -26.13
N PRO A 210 -1.57 10.37 -25.30
CA PRO A 210 -1.33 10.48 -23.86
C PRO A 210 -1.08 9.09 -23.25
N LEU A 211 -0.02 8.96 -22.44
CA LEU A 211 0.38 7.70 -21.81
C LEU A 211 -0.71 7.06 -20.92
N ARG A 212 -1.72 7.83 -20.53
CA ARG A 212 -2.81 7.41 -19.62
C ARG A 212 -4.19 7.38 -20.29
N GLU A 213 -4.27 7.50 -21.63
CA GLU A 213 -5.57 7.42 -22.32
C GLU A 213 -6.12 5.98 -22.22
N ALA A 214 -7.31 5.82 -21.64
CA ALA A 214 -7.95 4.53 -21.48
C ALA A 214 -8.43 4.00 -22.84
N THR A 215 -8.27 2.70 -23.08
CA THR A 215 -8.72 2.04 -24.31
C THR A 215 -9.36 0.71 -23.97
N ILE A 216 -10.27 0.21 -24.81
CA ILE A 216 -10.90 -1.11 -24.60
C ILE A 216 -9.83 -2.21 -24.44
N PRO A 217 -8.82 -2.35 -25.32
CA PRO A 217 -7.76 -3.35 -25.12
C PRO A 217 -6.95 -3.13 -23.84
N GLY A 218 -6.72 -1.87 -23.45
CA GLY A 218 -6.01 -1.51 -22.22
C GLY A 218 -6.77 -1.95 -20.96
N GLU A 219 -8.08 -1.71 -20.92
CA GLU A 219 -8.95 -2.11 -19.80
C GLU A 219 -9.10 -3.64 -19.74
N ILE A 220 -9.25 -4.32 -20.89
CA ILE A 220 -9.26 -5.79 -20.95
C ILE A 220 -7.95 -6.37 -20.38
N ALA A 221 -6.79 -5.79 -20.77
CA ALA A 221 -5.50 -6.24 -20.26
C ALA A 221 -5.33 -5.94 -18.76
N ARG A 222 -5.90 -4.83 -18.27
CA ARG A 222 -5.89 -4.45 -16.85
C ARG A 222 -6.65 -5.46 -15.98
N PHE A 223 -7.82 -5.89 -16.44
CA PHE A 223 -8.71 -6.76 -15.66
C PHE A 223 -8.45 -8.27 -15.85
N ASN A 224 -7.72 -8.67 -16.89
CA ASN A 224 -7.27 -10.07 -17.07
C ASN A 224 -5.93 -10.40 -16.38
N ARG A 225 -5.51 -9.61 -15.41
CA ARG A 225 -4.34 -9.88 -14.56
C ARG A 225 -4.67 -9.56 -13.09
N PRO A 226 -3.92 -10.13 -12.13
CA PRO A 226 -4.03 -9.75 -10.72
C PRO A 226 -3.99 -8.23 -10.56
N GLY A 227 -5.01 -7.69 -9.91
CA GLY A 227 -5.12 -6.29 -9.53
C GLY A 227 -4.43 -5.99 -8.21
N GLU A 228 -4.46 -4.72 -7.81
CA GLU A 228 -3.81 -4.26 -6.57
C GLU A 228 -4.44 -4.88 -5.30
N ALA A 229 -5.74 -5.20 -5.34
CA ALA A 229 -6.47 -5.82 -4.24
C ALA A 229 -6.60 -7.34 -4.38
N PHE A 230 -5.72 -7.98 -5.16
CA PHE A 230 -5.71 -9.41 -5.34
C PHE A 230 -5.28 -10.13 -4.05
N GLU A 231 -6.04 -11.15 -3.64
CA GLU A 231 -5.66 -12.04 -2.53
C GLU A 231 -5.75 -13.52 -2.96
N PRO A 232 -4.83 -14.40 -2.51
CA PRO A 232 -5.06 -15.84 -2.54
C PRO A 232 -6.18 -16.23 -1.55
N PHE A 233 -6.76 -17.44 -1.68
CA PHE A 233 -7.77 -17.89 -0.72
C PHE A 233 -7.14 -18.15 0.66
N GLU A 234 -7.70 -17.54 1.70
CA GLU A 234 -7.27 -17.69 3.10
C GLU A 234 -8.43 -18.27 3.92
N PRO A 235 -8.48 -19.60 4.13
CA PRO A 235 -9.54 -20.22 4.90
C PRO A 235 -9.47 -19.79 6.38
N LEU A 236 -10.63 -19.63 7.02
CA LEU A 236 -10.71 -19.42 8.46
C LEU A 236 -10.10 -20.64 9.18
N PRO A 237 -9.29 -20.42 10.23
CA PRO A 237 -8.83 -21.52 11.08
C PRO A 237 -10.00 -22.33 11.62
N ALA A 238 -9.85 -23.64 11.70
CA ALA A 238 -10.88 -24.52 12.21
C ALA A 238 -11.32 -24.10 13.63
N GLY A 239 -12.64 -24.04 13.86
CA GLY A 239 -13.21 -23.62 15.15
C GLY A 239 -13.27 -22.11 15.38
N THR A 240 -12.91 -21.28 14.39
CA THR A 240 -13.10 -19.82 14.49
C THR A 240 -14.57 -19.49 14.73
N PRO A 241 -14.93 -18.77 15.80
CA PRO A 241 -16.32 -18.37 16.04
C PRO A 241 -16.82 -17.45 14.92
N VAL A 242 -17.98 -17.77 14.36
CA VAL A 242 -18.66 -16.88 13.40
C VAL A 242 -19.75 -16.11 14.13
N ARG A 243 -19.76 -14.79 13.98
CA ARG A 243 -20.63 -13.86 14.72
C ARG A 243 -22.08 -13.84 14.19
N VAL A 244 -22.26 -14.21 12.94
CA VAL A 244 -23.53 -14.15 12.21
C VAL A 244 -23.68 -15.37 11.32
N ARG A 245 -24.91 -15.83 11.07
CA ARG A 245 -25.15 -16.78 9.98
C ARG A 245 -25.27 -16.01 8.67
N ALA A 246 -24.19 -15.98 7.89
CA ALA A 246 -24.19 -15.40 6.55
C ALA A 246 -24.70 -16.42 5.51
N LEU A 247 -25.73 -16.06 4.75
CA LEU A 247 -26.28 -16.88 3.67
C LEU A 247 -25.98 -16.25 2.31
N ALA A 248 -25.73 -17.04 1.26
CA ALA A 248 -25.56 -16.49 -0.09
C ALA A 248 -26.52 -17.15 -1.08
N TYR A 249 -27.10 -16.37 -2.00
CA TYR A 249 -27.89 -16.96 -3.08
C TYR A 249 -27.03 -17.83 -4.00
N TYR A 250 -27.62 -18.90 -4.50
CA TYR A 250 -26.94 -19.86 -5.34
C TYR A 250 -27.72 -20.04 -6.64
N LEU A 251 -27.09 -19.67 -7.77
CA LEU A 251 -27.68 -19.74 -9.10
C LEU A 251 -27.45 -21.14 -9.70
N PRO A 252 -28.52 -21.89 -10.05
CA PRO A 252 -28.37 -23.23 -10.60
C PRO A 252 -28.07 -23.26 -12.11
N GLN A 253 -28.13 -22.13 -12.83
CA GLN A 253 -28.10 -22.03 -14.31
C GLN A 253 -26.72 -22.28 -14.97
N TYR A 254 -25.85 -23.08 -14.35
CA TYR A 254 -24.56 -23.52 -14.89
C TYR A 254 -24.59 -24.99 -15.35
N HIS A 255 -25.72 -25.44 -15.88
CA HIS A 255 -25.81 -26.74 -16.53
C HIS A 255 -26.80 -26.68 -17.71
N PRO A 256 -26.55 -27.43 -18.80
CA PRO A 256 -27.48 -27.45 -19.91
C PRO A 256 -28.76 -28.20 -19.54
N MET A 257 -29.89 -27.66 -20.00
CA MET A 257 -31.21 -28.30 -19.92
C MET A 257 -31.93 -28.23 -21.27
N PRO A 258 -32.82 -29.19 -21.59
CA PRO A 258 -33.51 -29.24 -22.89
C PRO A 258 -34.22 -27.94 -23.24
N GLU A 259 -34.90 -27.31 -22.27
CA GLU A 259 -35.66 -26.09 -22.42
C GLU A 259 -34.75 -24.90 -22.78
N ASN A 260 -33.67 -24.67 -22.02
CA ASN A 260 -32.72 -23.60 -22.33
C ASN A 260 -32.04 -23.82 -23.69
N ASN A 261 -31.73 -25.07 -24.06
CA ASN A 261 -31.16 -25.37 -25.37
C ASN A 261 -32.14 -25.03 -26.50
N ALA A 262 -33.44 -25.28 -26.31
CA ALA A 262 -34.48 -24.94 -27.27
C ALA A 262 -34.72 -23.42 -27.35
N TRP A 263 -34.60 -22.71 -26.23
CA TRP A 263 -34.89 -21.27 -26.15
C TRP A 263 -33.72 -20.39 -26.58
N TRP A 264 -32.48 -20.78 -26.25
CA TRP A 264 -31.29 -19.92 -26.32
C TRP A 264 -30.15 -20.51 -27.17
N GLY A 265 -30.26 -21.76 -27.61
CA GLY A 265 -29.26 -22.45 -28.42
C GLY A 265 -28.54 -23.58 -27.67
N GLN A 266 -27.98 -24.51 -28.43
CA GLN A 266 -27.39 -25.74 -27.89
C GLN A 266 -26.23 -25.44 -26.93
N GLY A 267 -26.31 -25.96 -25.70
CA GLY A 267 -25.27 -25.84 -24.68
C GLY A 267 -25.34 -24.56 -23.85
N PHE A 268 -26.45 -23.82 -23.89
CA PHE A 268 -26.60 -22.56 -23.15
C PHE A 268 -26.43 -22.74 -21.65
N THR A 269 -25.58 -21.89 -21.06
CA THR A 269 -25.39 -21.70 -19.61
C THR A 269 -25.08 -20.23 -19.36
N GLU A 270 -25.01 -19.81 -18.11
CA GLU A 270 -24.71 -18.41 -17.79
C GLU A 270 -23.33 -17.95 -18.29
N TRP A 271 -22.38 -18.87 -18.52
CA TRP A 271 -21.10 -18.58 -19.17
C TRP A 271 -21.24 -17.98 -20.57
N THR A 272 -22.32 -18.32 -21.29
CA THR A 272 -22.59 -17.76 -22.62
C THR A 272 -22.81 -16.25 -22.55
N ASN A 273 -23.47 -15.75 -21.50
CA ASN A 273 -23.67 -14.31 -21.30
C ASN A 273 -22.37 -13.63 -20.86
N LEU A 274 -21.65 -14.22 -19.89
CA LEU A 274 -20.40 -13.65 -19.37
C LEU A 274 -19.38 -13.33 -20.48
N SER A 275 -19.28 -14.20 -21.49
CA SER A 275 -18.36 -14.05 -22.62
C SER A 275 -18.56 -12.79 -23.48
N ARG A 276 -19.73 -12.12 -23.35
CA ARG A 276 -20.07 -10.90 -24.09
C ARG A 276 -19.63 -9.62 -23.38
N GLY A 277 -19.17 -9.72 -22.13
CA GLY A 277 -18.75 -8.58 -21.32
C GLY A 277 -17.57 -7.83 -21.94
N MET A 278 -17.73 -6.53 -22.18
CA MET A 278 -16.67 -5.64 -22.64
C MET A 278 -16.68 -4.31 -21.87
N PRO A 279 -15.51 -3.69 -21.62
CA PRO A 279 -15.44 -2.35 -21.05
C PRO A 279 -16.20 -1.32 -21.90
N ARG A 280 -17.22 -0.70 -21.32
CA ARG A 280 -17.97 0.42 -21.95
C ARG A 280 -17.37 1.79 -21.63
N PHE A 281 -16.67 1.90 -20.50
CA PHE A 281 -16.03 3.12 -20.00
C PHE A 281 -14.77 2.74 -19.20
N SER A 282 -13.89 3.71 -18.98
CA SER A 282 -12.65 3.53 -18.21
C SER A 282 -12.94 3.07 -16.78
N GLY A 283 -12.28 2.01 -16.31
CA GLY A 283 -12.53 1.40 -15.01
C GLY A 283 -13.76 0.48 -14.93
N HIS A 284 -14.43 0.19 -16.06
CA HIS A 284 -15.52 -0.78 -16.10
C HIS A 284 -14.95 -2.21 -16.07
N TYR A 285 -15.12 -2.92 -14.94
CA TYR A 285 -14.57 -4.27 -14.76
C TYR A 285 -15.25 -5.32 -15.65
N GLN A 286 -14.76 -5.42 -16.88
CA GLN A 286 -15.08 -6.43 -17.88
C GLN A 286 -13.83 -6.73 -18.72
N PRO A 287 -13.67 -7.96 -19.27
CA PRO A 287 -14.45 -9.14 -18.93
C PRO A 287 -14.11 -9.63 -17.52
N ARG A 288 -15.06 -10.33 -16.91
CA ARG A 288 -14.86 -11.04 -15.65
C ARG A 288 -14.52 -12.50 -15.94
N THR A 289 -13.44 -13.00 -15.36
CA THR A 289 -12.89 -14.32 -15.70
C THR A 289 -12.68 -15.16 -14.44
N PRO A 290 -13.31 -16.34 -14.32
CA PRO A 290 -13.11 -17.24 -13.18
C PRO A 290 -11.69 -17.81 -13.14
N ARG A 291 -11.14 -18.00 -11.94
CA ARG A 291 -9.76 -18.50 -11.73
C ARG A 291 -9.72 -19.95 -11.22
N ASP A 292 -10.17 -20.18 -9.99
CA ASP A 292 -9.88 -21.43 -9.26
C ASP A 292 -10.81 -22.59 -9.63
N LEU A 293 -12.08 -22.28 -9.87
CA LEU A 293 -13.09 -23.24 -10.31
C LEU A 293 -13.18 -23.31 -11.85
N GLY A 294 -12.68 -22.28 -12.54
CA GLY A 294 -12.78 -22.14 -13.99
C GLY A 294 -14.22 -22.06 -14.49
N HIS A 295 -14.43 -22.31 -15.78
CA HIS A 295 -15.75 -22.44 -16.37
C HIS A 295 -16.28 -23.86 -16.12
N TYR A 296 -17.09 -24.02 -15.07
CA TYR A 296 -17.59 -25.33 -14.62
C TYR A 296 -19.01 -25.64 -15.10
N THR A 297 -19.44 -26.89 -14.91
CA THR A 297 -20.85 -27.29 -14.98
C THR A 297 -21.33 -27.83 -13.63
N LEU A 298 -22.59 -27.56 -13.29
CA LEU A 298 -23.23 -27.96 -12.03
C LEU A 298 -24.00 -29.29 -12.12
N ASP A 299 -23.77 -30.07 -13.16
CA ASP A 299 -24.17 -31.48 -13.23
C ASP A 299 -23.09 -32.43 -12.69
N ASN A 300 -21.94 -31.90 -12.28
CA ASN A 300 -20.84 -32.63 -11.63
C ASN A 300 -20.86 -32.41 -10.10
N PRO A 301 -21.09 -33.46 -9.29
CA PRO A 301 -21.06 -33.36 -7.82
C PRO A 301 -19.73 -32.82 -7.26
N GLU A 302 -18.62 -33.04 -7.94
CA GLU A 302 -17.30 -32.56 -7.49
C GLU A 302 -17.18 -31.03 -7.56
N THR A 303 -17.81 -30.39 -8.56
CA THR A 303 -17.87 -28.93 -8.62
C THR A 303 -18.58 -28.37 -7.39
N LEU A 304 -19.73 -28.96 -7.05
CA LEU A 304 -20.53 -28.55 -5.90
C LEU A 304 -19.77 -28.80 -4.59
N ARG A 305 -19.05 -29.92 -4.45
CA ARG A 305 -18.17 -30.20 -3.30
C ARG A 305 -17.13 -29.09 -3.11
N ARG A 306 -16.40 -28.73 -4.17
CA ARG A 306 -15.36 -27.67 -4.10
C ARG A 306 -15.95 -26.31 -3.73
N GLN A 307 -17.15 -25.98 -4.20
CA GLN A 307 -17.85 -24.76 -3.80
C GLN A 307 -18.27 -24.78 -2.32
N ILE A 308 -18.78 -25.91 -1.85
CA ILE A 308 -19.16 -26.11 -0.44
C ILE A 308 -17.94 -25.99 0.47
N ASP A 309 -16.87 -26.72 0.16
CA ASP A 309 -15.63 -26.70 0.96
C ASP A 309 -15.09 -25.26 1.07
N MET A 310 -15.07 -24.53 -0.04
CA MET A 310 -14.62 -23.14 -0.08
C MET A 310 -15.54 -22.20 0.71
N ALA A 311 -16.86 -22.33 0.55
CA ALA A 311 -17.84 -21.51 1.25
C ALA A 311 -17.78 -21.73 2.78
N GLN A 312 -17.70 -22.99 3.22
CA GLN A 312 -17.61 -23.33 4.63
C GLN A 312 -16.29 -22.86 5.24
N ALA A 313 -15.18 -23.06 4.54
CA ALA A 313 -13.88 -22.58 4.99
C ALA A 313 -13.82 -21.04 5.10
N ALA A 314 -14.68 -20.31 4.39
CA ALA A 314 -14.85 -18.86 4.50
C ALA A 314 -15.85 -18.42 5.59
N GLY A 315 -16.47 -19.36 6.32
CA GLY A 315 -17.46 -19.06 7.35
C GLY A 315 -18.87 -18.76 6.82
N LEU A 316 -19.17 -19.12 5.57
CA LEU A 316 -20.54 -19.02 5.04
C LEU A 316 -21.44 -20.08 5.70
N GLY A 317 -22.57 -19.64 6.23
CA GLY A 317 -23.50 -20.47 6.99
C GLY A 317 -24.53 -21.25 6.17
N GLY A 318 -24.61 -21.01 4.86
CA GLY A 318 -25.49 -21.78 3.97
C GLY A 318 -25.79 -21.12 2.63
N PHE A 319 -26.42 -21.89 1.74
CA PHE A 319 -26.86 -21.42 0.41
C PHE A 319 -28.37 -21.24 0.30
N ILE A 320 -28.80 -20.18 -0.40
CA ILE A 320 -30.19 -19.95 -0.76
C ILE A 320 -30.33 -20.31 -2.24
N PHE A 321 -30.81 -21.52 -2.53
CA PHE A 321 -30.99 -21.95 -3.91
C PHE A 321 -32.16 -21.24 -4.55
N TYR A 322 -31.93 -20.64 -5.73
CA TYR A 322 -33.05 -20.27 -6.58
C TYR A 322 -33.82 -21.53 -6.99
N PHE A 323 -35.11 -21.51 -6.70
CA PHE A 323 -36.02 -22.62 -6.92
C PHE A 323 -37.04 -22.25 -7.99
N TYR A 324 -37.09 -23.05 -9.04
CA TYR A 324 -37.95 -22.81 -10.20
C TYR A 324 -38.97 -23.92 -10.30
N TRP A 325 -40.22 -23.57 -10.01
CA TRP A 325 -41.37 -24.46 -10.11
C TRP A 325 -42.49 -23.69 -10.79
N PHE A 326 -43.04 -24.30 -11.83
CA PHE A 326 -44.03 -23.75 -12.74
C PHE A 326 -45.17 -24.73 -12.93
N ASN A 327 -46.25 -24.56 -12.17
CA ASN A 327 -47.47 -25.36 -12.32
C ASN A 327 -47.23 -26.90 -12.40
N GLY A 328 -46.38 -27.44 -11.52
CA GLY A 328 -46.01 -28.86 -11.47
C GLY A 328 -44.74 -29.23 -12.25
N HIS A 329 -44.15 -28.30 -13.01
CA HIS A 329 -42.90 -28.51 -13.74
C HIS A 329 -41.72 -27.82 -13.03
N ARG A 330 -40.65 -28.56 -12.72
CA ARG A 330 -39.40 -27.98 -12.18
C ARG A 330 -38.41 -27.69 -13.30
N LEU A 331 -37.62 -26.64 -13.13
CA LEU A 331 -36.51 -26.30 -14.03
C LEU A 331 -35.22 -26.08 -13.22
N MET A 332 -34.08 -26.34 -13.87
CA MET A 332 -32.73 -26.16 -13.29
C MET A 332 -32.52 -26.90 -11.95
N GLU A 333 -33.22 -28.01 -11.75
CA GLU A 333 -33.27 -28.74 -10.49
C GLU A 333 -32.01 -29.54 -10.16
N LYS A 334 -31.16 -29.83 -11.16
CA LYS A 334 -30.04 -30.78 -11.04
C LYS A 334 -29.10 -30.50 -9.85
N PRO A 335 -28.61 -29.27 -9.62
CA PRO A 335 -27.63 -29.03 -8.55
C PRO A 335 -28.23 -29.29 -7.17
N LEU A 336 -29.50 -28.91 -6.98
CA LEU A 336 -30.24 -29.15 -5.74
C LEU A 336 -30.57 -30.65 -5.57
N ASP A 337 -30.97 -31.34 -6.64
CA ASP A 337 -31.21 -32.79 -6.59
C ASP A 337 -29.92 -33.58 -6.28
N ILE A 338 -28.76 -33.15 -6.80
CA ILE A 338 -27.44 -33.69 -6.45
C ILE A 338 -27.18 -33.51 -4.96
N LEU A 339 -27.33 -32.29 -4.42
CA LEU A 339 -27.17 -31.99 -3.00
C LEU A 339 -28.05 -32.90 -2.12
N LEU A 340 -29.32 -33.08 -2.47
CA LEU A 340 -30.25 -33.93 -1.73
C LEU A 340 -29.88 -35.42 -1.78
N SER A 341 -29.37 -35.88 -2.93
CA SER A 341 -29.04 -37.29 -3.15
C SER A 341 -27.71 -37.71 -2.51
N ASP A 342 -26.74 -36.81 -2.43
CA ASP A 342 -25.42 -37.06 -1.84
C ASP A 342 -25.31 -36.43 -0.45
N ARG A 343 -25.35 -37.29 0.58
CA ARG A 343 -25.24 -36.88 1.99
C ARG A 343 -23.83 -36.42 2.38
N SER A 344 -22.81 -36.66 1.55
CA SER A 344 -21.45 -36.16 1.80
C SER A 344 -21.29 -34.66 1.49
N LEU A 345 -22.22 -34.08 0.72
CA LEU A 345 -22.25 -32.66 0.42
C LEU A 345 -22.91 -31.90 1.58
N ASP A 346 -22.18 -31.66 2.64
CA ASP A 346 -22.73 -31.12 3.89
C ASP A 346 -22.81 -29.59 3.89
N MET A 347 -23.80 -29.02 3.19
CA MET A 347 -24.04 -27.57 3.18
C MET A 347 -25.46 -27.26 3.63
N PRO A 348 -25.66 -26.43 4.67
CA PRO A 348 -26.98 -25.93 5.02
C PRO A 348 -27.60 -25.15 3.86
N PHE A 349 -28.90 -25.32 3.64
CA PHE A 349 -29.57 -24.64 2.53
C PHE A 349 -31.03 -24.29 2.80
N CYS A 350 -31.55 -23.30 2.07
CA CYS A 350 -32.99 -23.04 1.95
C CYS A 350 -33.33 -22.58 0.53
N LEU A 351 -34.61 -22.32 0.27
CA LEU A 351 -35.11 -22.04 -1.08
C LEU A 351 -35.63 -20.61 -1.23
N MET A 352 -35.31 -19.98 -2.36
CA MET A 352 -35.95 -18.79 -2.89
C MET A 352 -36.76 -19.16 -4.12
N TRP A 353 -38.10 -19.17 -4.00
CA TRP A 353 -38.98 -19.48 -5.12
C TRP A 353 -39.10 -18.27 -6.06
N ALA A 354 -38.51 -18.41 -7.25
CA ALA A 354 -38.64 -17.46 -8.35
C ALA A 354 -40.03 -17.61 -9.00
N ASN A 355 -41.04 -17.08 -8.33
CA ASN A 355 -42.46 -17.33 -8.61
C ASN A 355 -43.06 -16.45 -9.73
N GLU A 356 -42.24 -15.77 -10.52
CA GLU A 356 -42.73 -14.98 -11.67
C GLU A 356 -42.73 -15.79 -12.98
N ASN A 357 -43.54 -15.38 -13.95
CA ASN A 357 -43.51 -15.97 -15.30
C ASN A 357 -42.10 -15.91 -15.88
N TRP A 358 -41.67 -16.99 -16.53
CA TRP A 358 -40.44 -16.96 -17.31
C TRP A 358 -40.74 -16.39 -18.69
N THR A 359 -40.15 -15.25 -19.01
CA THR A 359 -40.32 -14.57 -20.31
C THR A 359 -38.99 -14.45 -21.03
N ARG A 360 -39.02 -14.20 -22.35
CA ARG A 360 -37.85 -13.73 -23.09
C ARG A 360 -37.52 -12.28 -22.69
N ARG A 361 -36.99 -12.08 -21.49
CA ARG A 361 -36.58 -10.75 -20.99
C ARG A 361 -35.22 -10.28 -21.53
N TRP A 362 -34.43 -11.21 -22.06
CA TRP A 362 -33.01 -10.99 -22.36
C TRP A 362 -32.72 -10.23 -23.67
N ASP A 363 -33.70 -10.07 -24.56
CA ASP A 363 -33.59 -9.32 -25.82
C ASP A 363 -34.37 -8.00 -25.85
N GLY A 364 -35.01 -7.61 -24.75
CA GLY A 364 -35.78 -6.37 -24.66
C GLY A 364 -37.14 -6.41 -25.37
N HIS A 365 -37.69 -7.58 -25.69
CA HIS A 365 -39.05 -7.75 -26.17
C HIS A 365 -39.94 -8.49 -25.14
N ASP A 366 -40.78 -7.74 -24.42
CA ASP A 366 -41.66 -8.22 -23.32
C ASP A 366 -42.81 -9.17 -23.73
N GLU A 367 -42.86 -9.69 -24.96
CA GLU A 367 -44.12 -10.22 -25.50
C GLU A 367 -44.22 -11.76 -25.57
N GLN A 368 -43.20 -12.54 -25.21
CA GLN A 368 -43.27 -14.01 -25.26
C GLN A 368 -42.95 -14.68 -23.91
N VAL A 369 -44.00 -15.16 -23.22
CA VAL A 369 -43.90 -16.06 -22.06
C VAL A 369 -43.41 -17.43 -22.54
N LEU A 370 -42.28 -17.89 -21.98
CA LEU A 370 -41.70 -19.21 -22.26
C LEU A 370 -42.35 -20.30 -21.39
N ILE A 371 -42.58 -20.00 -20.11
CA ILE A 371 -43.36 -20.84 -19.19
C ILE A 371 -44.12 -19.93 -18.19
N SER A 372 -45.41 -20.20 -17.99
CA SER A 372 -46.29 -19.40 -17.10
C SER A 372 -46.37 -19.99 -15.69
N GLN A 373 -46.71 -19.14 -14.72
CA GLN A 373 -47.03 -19.47 -13.34
C GLN A 373 -48.44 -18.96 -13.03
N ASP A 374 -49.40 -19.88 -12.93
CA ASP A 374 -50.84 -19.54 -12.96
C ASP A 374 -51.53 -19.60 -11.58
N TYR A 375 -50.86 -20.13 -10.55
CA TYR A 375 -51.36 -20.22 -9.17
C TYR A 375 -52.74 -20.89 -9.03
N ARG A 376 -52.97 -21.97 -9.76
CA ARG A 376 -54.24 -22.69 -9.73
C ARG A 376 -54.39 -23.42 -8.38
N PRO A 377 -55.49 -23.23 -7.62
CA PRO A 377 -55.66 -23.90 -6.33
C PRO A 377 -55.59 -25.44 -6.37
N SER A 378 -55.89 -26.05 -7.53
CA SER A 378 -55.75 -27.50 -7.74
C SER A 378 -54.30 -28.01 -7.66
N GLU A 379 -53.32 -27.12 -7.74
CA GLU A 379 -51.88 -27.43 -7.74
C GLU A 379 -51.22 -27.09 -6.40
N ASP A 380 -51.95 -26.50 -5.45
CA ASP A 380 -51.43 -26.10 -4.15
C ASP A 380 -50.87 -27.29 -3.36
N GLU A 381 -51.54 -28.45 -3.42
CA GLU A 381 -51.05 -29.66 -2.75
C GLU A 381 -49.71 -30.15 -3.33
N ASP A 382 -49.56 -30.09 -4.66
CA ASP A 382 -48.33 -30.53 -5.34
C ASP A 382 -47.15 -29.58 -5.03
N LEU A 383 -47.42 -28.28 -5.05
CA LEU A 383 -46.46 -27.25 -4.63
C LEU A 383 -45.99 -27.48 -3.19
N VAL A 384 -46.94 -27.65 -2.26
CA VAL A 384 -46.67 -27.87 -0.83
C VAL A 384 -45.89 -29.16 -0.59
N ARG A 385 -46.26 -30.27 -1.26
CA ARG A 385 -45.51 -31.53 -1.16
C ARG A 385 -44.11 -31.42 -1.74
N THR A 386 -43.96 -30.67 -2.83
CA THR A 386 -42.66 -30.39 -3.43
C THR A 386 -41.75 -29.70 -2.42
N PHE A 387 -42.19 -28.62 -1.78
CA PHE A 387 -41.40 -27.98 -0.72
C PHE A 387 -41.19 -28.88 0.51
N GLY A 388 -42.22 -29.60 0.94
CA GLY A 388 -42.15 -30.53 2.08
C GLY A 388 -41.07 -31.60 1.92
N ARG A 389 -40.83 -32.10 0.70
CA ARG A 389 -39.73 -33.02 0.40
C ARG A 389 -38.35 -32.43 0.73
N HIS A 390 -38.17 -31.12 0.51
CA HIS A 390 -36.90 -30.44 0.80
C HIS A 390 -36.78 -30.13 2.29
N PHE A 391 -37.87 -29.75 2.96
CA PHE A 391 -37.90 -29.48 4.40
C PHE A 391 -37.51 -30.68 5.25
N ALA A 392 -37.74 -31.90 4.72
CA ALA A 392 -37.37 -33.15 5.37
C ALA A 392 -35.84 -33.42 5.39
N ASP A 393 -35.04 -32.65 4.64
CA ASP A 393 -33.59 -32.76 4.68
C ASP A 393 -33.04 -32.15 5.99
N PRO A 394 -32.18 -32.86 6.76
CA PRO A 394 -31.63 -32.33 8.01
C PRO A 394 -30.74 -31.09 7.82
N ARG A 395 -30.22 -30.85 6.61
CA ARG A 395 -29.44 -29.65 6.28
C ARG A 395 -30.32 -28.45 5.94
N TYR A 396 -31.64 -28.62 5.86
CA TYR A 396 -32.55 -27.51 5.54
C TYR A 396 -32.55 -26.46 6.67
N ILE A 397 -32.30 -25.21 6.33
CA ILE A 397 -32.18 -24.12 7.31
C ILE A 397 -33.53 -23.89 7.98
N ARG A 398 -33.49 -23.94 9.32
CA ARG A 398 -34.62 -23.71 10.21
C ARG A 398 -34.29 -22.58 11.18
N LEU A 399 -35.30 -21.75 11.48
CA LEU A 399 -35.26 -20.74 12.54
C LEU A 399 -36.38 -21.04 13.52
N GLU A 400 -36.10 -21.03 14.82
CA GLU A 400 -37.03 -21.50 15.86
C GLU A 400 -37.62 -22.90 15.55
N GLY A 401 -36.84 -23.77 14.90
CA GLY A 401 -37.25 -25.12 14.47
C GLY A 401 -38.14 -25.17 13.22
N ARG A 402 -38.56 -24.03 12.66
CA ARG A 402 -39.44 -23.92 11.48
C ARG A 402 -38.63 -23.76 10.17
N PRO A 403 -39.01 -24.43 9.07
CA PRO A 403 -38.28 -24.34 7.81
C PRO A 403 -38.43 -22.97 7.17
N VAL A 404 -37.34 -22.38 6.68
CA VAL A 404 -37.36 -21.07 6.00
C VAL A 404 -37.66 -21.25 4.50
N LEU A 405 -38.67 -20.57 3.98
CA LEU A 405 -38.99 -20.54 2.55
C LEU A 405 -39.16 -19.09 2.10
N MET A 406 -38.40 -18.68 1.08
CA MET A 406 -38.46 -17.33 0.54
C MET A 406 -39.28 -17.28 -0.74
N ILE A 407 -40.04 -16.21 -0.93
CA ILE A 407 -40.90 -15.96 -2.10
C ILE A 407 -40.45 -14.66 -2.74
N TYR A 408 -40.08 -14.73 -4.03
CA TYR A 408 -39.45 -13.63 -4.74
C TYR A 408 -40.40 -12.43 -4.99
N ARG A 409 -41.61 -12.69 -5.49
CA ARG A 409 -42.64 -11.68 -5.82
C ARG A 409 -44.02 -12.10 -5.32
N PRO A 410 -44.32 -11.97 -4.02
CA PRO A 410 -45.61 -12.39 -3.48
C PRO A 410 -46.80 -11.59 -4.04
N GLY A 411 -46.56 -10.40 -4.60
CA GLY A 411 -47.59 -9.58 -5.25
C GLY A 411 -48.22 -10.23 -6.49
N LEU A 412 -47.57 -11.23 -7.10
CA LEU A 412 -48.13 -11.99 -8.22
C LEU A 412 -49.10 -13.09 -7.78
N ILE A 413 -49.16 -13.42 -6.49
CA ILE A 413 -50.03 -14.46 -5.95
C ILE A 413 -51.45 -13.89 -5.83
N PRO A 414 -52.46 -14.47 -6.54
CA PRO A 414 -53.84 -14.03 -6.42
C PRO A 414 -54.35 -14.18 -4.98
N GLU A 415 -54.97 -13.12 -4.46
CA GLU A 415 -55.49 -13.07 -3.08
C GLU A 415 -54.44 -13.55 -2.06
N ALA A 416 -53.19 -13.08 -2.20
CA ALA A 416 -52.00 -13.59 -1.53
C ALA A 416 -52.23 -14.01 -0.08
N ARG A 417 -52.79 -13.14 0.77
CA ARG A 417 -53.04 -13.45 2.19
C ARG A 417 -53.91 -14.70 2.40
N GLN A 418 -54.96 -14.86 1.60
CA GLN A 418 -55.86 -16.03 1.70
C GLN A 418 -55.19 -17.29 1.14
N THR A 419 -54.45 -17.15 0.05
CA THR A 419 -53.70 -18.25 -0.58
C THR A 419 -52.57 -18.75 0.32
N ILE A 420 -51.76 -17.86 0.90
CA ILE A 420 -50.73 -18.19 1.88
C ILE A 420 -51.32 -18.87 3.13
N ALA A 421 -52.45 -18.37 3.65
CA ALA A 421 -53.12 -19.01 4.79
C ALA A 421 -53.59 -20.44 4.47
N ARG A 422 -54.03 -20.68 3.22
CA ARG A 422 -54.38 -22.00 2.71
C ARG A 422 -53.15 -22.90 2.61
N TRP A 423 -52.04 -22.42 2.04
CA TRP A 423 -50.78 -23.18 1.98
C TRP A 423 -50.24 -23.55 3.35
N ARG A 424 -50.28 -22.63 4.34
CA ARG A 424 -49.90 -22.96 5.73
C ARG A 424 -50.72 -24.11 6.31
N ARG A 425 -52.03 -24.15 6.02
CA ARG A 425 -52.88 -25.28 6.43
C ARG A 425 -52.43 -26.57 5.77
N LEU A 426 -52.19 -26.54 4.45
CA LEU A 426 -51.68 -27.69 3.71
C LEU A 426 -50.30 -28.15 4.20
N PHE A 427 -49.38 -27.25 4.53
CA PHE A 427 -48.09 -27.62 5.12
C PHE A 427 -48.24 -28.38 6.43
N ARG A 428 -49.14 -27.92 7.32
CA ARG A 428 -49.42 -28.62 8.59
C ARG A 428 -50.09 -29.97 8.36
N ASP A 429 -51.08 -30.03 7.48
CA ASP A 429 -51.89 -31.24 7.25
C ASP A 429 -51.11 -32.31 6.46
N LEU A 430 -50.33 -31.92 5.46
CA LEU A 430 -49.65 -32.84 4.52
C LEU A 430 -48.20 -33.12 4.87
N CYS A 431 -47.49 -32.15 5.47
CA CYS A 431 -46.06 -32.21 5.70
C CYS A 431 -45.68 -32.16 7.19
N GLN A 432 -46.63 -31.86 8.09
CA GLN A 432 -46.39 -31.63 9.53
C GLN A 432 -45.43 -30.47 9.81
N GLU A 433 -45.44 -29.45 8.95
CA GLU A 433 -44.55 -28.29 9.03
C GLU A 433 -45.34 -26.96 9.08
N ASP A 434 -44.75 -25.91 9.64
CA ASP A 434 -45.25 -24.54 9.54
C ASP A 434 -44.10 -23.60 9.16
N PRO A 435 -43.84 -23.40 7.85
CA PRO A 435 -42.67 -22.65 7.40
C PRO A 435 -42.69 -21.19 7.83
N ILE A 436 -41.50 -20.62 8.02
CA ILE A 436 -41.28 -19.18 8.05
C ILE A 436 -41.22 -18.72 6.59
N LEU A 437 -42.19 -17.91 6.20
CA LEU A 437 -42.31 -17.40 4.85
C LEU A 437 -41.71 -16.00 4.77
N VAL A 438 -40.68 -15.83 3.93
CA VAL A 438 -39.90 -14.61 3.81
C VAL A 438 -40.13 -13.95 2.45
N MET A 439 -40.40 -12.65 2.43
CA MET A 439 -40.60 -11.87 1.20
C MET A 439 -39.30 -11.31 0.64
N GLY A 440 -39.04 -11.44 -0.66
CA GLY A 440 -38.02 -10.67 -1.37
C GLY A 440 -38.44 -9.21 -1.61
N GLN A 441 -37.66 -8.23 -1.15
CA GLN A 441 -37.94 -6.80 -1.35
C GLN A 441 -37.34 -6.26 -2.66
N GLY A 442 -37.93 -6.62 -3.81
CA GLY A 442 -37.44 -6.22 -5.14
C GLY A 442 -38.27 -5.14 -5.86
N PHE A 443 -39.58 -5.34 -6.03
CA PHE A 443 -40.38 -4.60 -7.01
C PHE A 443 -41.76 -4.14 -6.53
N ASP A 444 -42.29 -4.76 -5.46
CA ASP A 444 -43.67 -4.60 -5.00
C ASP A 444 -43.71 -3.90 -3.62
N SER A 445 -44.75 -4.12 -2.81
CA SER A 445 -44.79 -3.63 -1.43
C SER A 445 -43.61 -4.16 -0.62
N ILE A 446 -43.10 -3.33 0.30
CA ILE A 446 -41.97 -3.69 1.17
C ILE A 446 -42.41 -4.32 2.50
N ASP A 447 -43.69 -4.29 2.84
CA ASP A 447 -44.22 -4.88 4.08
C ASP A 447 -44.73 -6.33 3.85
N PRO A 448 -44.07 -7.37 4.43
CA PRO A 448 -44.48 -8.77 4.27
C PRO A 448 -45.87 -9.07 4.86
N ALA A 449 -46.35 -8.27 5.83
CA ALA A 449 -47.63 -8.50 6.47
C ALA A 449 -48.81 -8.31 5.51
N GLU A 450 -48.67 -7.48 4.48
CA GLU A 450 -49.69 -7.28 3.45
C GLU A 450 -50.06 -8.60 2.74
N TYR A 451 -49.05 -9.46 2.52
CA TYR A 451 -49.21 -10.76 1.85
C TYR A 451 -49.41 -11.94 2.82
N GLY A 452 -49.38 -11.72 4.14
CA GLY A 452 -49.49 -12.78 5.14
C GLY A 452 -48.20 -13.58 5.38
N LEU A 453 -47.05 -12.95 5.12
CA LEU A 453 -45.71 -13.52 5.31
C LEU A 453 -45.12 -13.09 6.67
N ASP A 454 -44.11 -13.80 7.18
CA ASP A 454 -43.58 -13.60 8.54
C ASP A 454 -42.46 -12.55 8.59
N ALA A 455 -41.67 -12.43 7.52
CA ALA A 455 -40.47 -11.61 7.47
C ALA A 455 -40.15 -11.17 6.03
N ALA A 456 -39.14 -10.32 5.88
CA ALA A 456 -38.62 -9.89 4.59
C ALA A 456 -37.10 -10.07 4.50
N ILE A 457 -36.60 -10.14 3.27
CA ILE A 457 -35.18 -10.11 2.93
C ILE A 457 -34.94 -9.01 1.89
N GLU A 458 -33.92 -8.20 2.12
CA GLU A 458 -33.53 -7.16 1.18
C GLU A 458 -33.02 -7.80 -0.11
N PHE A 459 -33.47 -7.31 -1.28
CA PHE A 459 -33.09 -7.87 -2.57
C PHE A 459 -32.44 -6.78 -3.45
N PRO A 460 -31.21 -6.35 -3.08
CA PRO A 460 -30.48 -5.33 -3.83
C PRO A 460 -30.08 -5.87 -5.21
N PRO A 461 -29.81 -5.01 -6.20
CA PRO A 461 -29.66 -3.55 -6.10
C PRO A 461 -30.95 -2.73 -6.16
N HIS A 462 -32.07 -3.29 -6.66
CA HIS A 462 -33.25 -2.54 -7.11
C HIS A 462 -33.74 -1.43 -6.15
N LYS A 463 -34.16 -1.82 -4.94
CA LYS A 463 -34.68 -0.90 -3.92
C LYS A 463 -33.64 0.14 -3.50
N LEU A 464 -32.37 -0.25 -3.40
CA LEU A 464 -31.28 0.61 -2.94
C LEU A 464 -30.86 1.64 -3.98
N THR A 465 -30.96 1.30 -5.27
CA THR A 465 -30.50 2.18 -6.36
C THR A 465 -31.61 3.02 -6.96
N ALA A 466 -32.88 2.75 -6.64
CA ALA A 466 -34.05 3.38 -7.28
C ALA A 466 -34.03 4.92 -7.25
N SER A 467 -33.46 5.53 -6.20
CA SER A 467 -33.41 6.98 -6.01
C SER A 467 -32.02 7.60 -6.21
N LEU A 468 -30.99 6.79 -6.53
CA LEU A 468 -29.61 7.28 -6.63
C LEU A 468 -29.37 8.04 -7.94
N PRO A 469 -28.56 9.12 -7.91
CA PRO A 469 -28.18 9.84 -9.11
C PRO A 469 -27.24 8.98 -9.99
N LYS A 470 -27.39 9.13 -11.30
CA LYS A 470 -26.46 8.52 -12.27
C LYS A 470 -25.13 9.24 -12.25
N ILE A 471 -24.03 8.49 -12.32
CA ILE A 471 -22.67 9.06 -12.44
C ILE A 471 -22.14 9.05 -13.89
N ASN A 472 -22.98 8.70 -14.87
CA ASN A 472 -22.58 8.59 -16.28
C ASN A 472 -21.78 9.79 -16.83
N ALA A 473 -22.10 11.02 -16.39
CA ALA A 473 -21.45 12.23 -16.88
C ALA A 473 -20.00 12.41 -16.39
N SER A 474 -19.60 11.73 -15.31
CA SER A 474 -18.23 11.77 -14.79
C SER A 474 -17.33 10.65 -15.32
N LEU A 475 -17.87 9.76 -16.16
CA LEU A 475 -17.15 8.60 -16.69
C LEU A 475 -16.52 8.91 -18.06
N GLU A 476 -15.33 8.37 -18.29
CA GLU A 476 -14.67 8.39 -19.60
C GLU A 476 -15.21 7.21 -20.44
N TRP A 477 -16.17 7.49 -21.32
CA TRP A 477 -16.80 6.48 -22.18
C TRP A 477 -15.85 6.01 -23.29
N LEU A 478 -15.71 4.69 -23.41
CA LEU A 478 -14.95 4.02 -24.47
C LEU A 478 -15.86 3.57 -25.61
N ASP A 479 -17.11 3.22 -25.27
CA ASP A 479 -18.19 2.90 -26.19
C ASP A 479 -19.22 4.05 -26.18
N MET A 480 -19.23 4.84 -27.25
CA MET A 480 -20.08 6.02 -27.38
C MET A 480 -21.56 5.69 -27.64
N GLU A 481 -21.89 4.44 -27.95
CA GLU A 481 -23.28 3.99 -28.17
C GLU A 481 -23.92 3.44 -26.88
N ALA A 482 -23.10 3.21 -25.85
CA ALA A 482 -23.53 2.68 -24.57
C ALA A 482 -24.43 3.66 -23.80
N LYS A 483 -25.48 3.12 -23.18
CA LYS A 483 -26.54 3.80 -22.43
C LYS A 483 -26.75 3.15 -21.07
N ASN A 484 -25.70 2.55 -20.49
CA ASN A 484 -25.76 1.90 -19.18
C ASN A 484 -26.30 2.84 -18.11
N HIS A 485 -26.95 2.27 -17.10
CA HIS A 485 -27.32 2.98 -15.90
C HIS A 485 -26.23 2.78 -14.85
N VAL A 486 -25.34 3.76 -14.67
CA VAL A 486 -24.20 3.64 -13.75
C VAL A 486 -24.45 4.47 -12.50
N VAL A 487 -24.33 3.84 -11.33
CA VAL A 487 -24.43 4.50 -10.02
C VAL A 487 -23.23 4.12 -9.15
N SER A 488 -22.95 4.92 -8.12
CA SER A 488 -21.85 4.70 -7.19
C SER A 488 -22.14 3.54 -6.24
N TYR A 489 -21.17 2.63 -6.09
CA TYR A 489 -21.26 1.55 -5.11
C TYR A 489 -21.29 2.09 -3.67
N GLN A 490 -20.45 3.07 -3.34
CA GLN A 490 -20.37 3.68 -2.01
C GLN A 490 -21.69 4.38 -1.63
N ASP A 491 -22.35 5.04 -2.60
CA ASP A 491 -23.66 5.68 -2.34
C ASP A 491 -24.73 4.61 -2.08
N THR A 492 -24.64 3.46 -2.75
CA THR A 492 -25.53 2.32 -2.53
C THR A 492 -25.37 1.74 -1.12
N VAL A 493 -24.12 1.59 -0.65
CA VAL A 493 -23.80 1.18 0.72
C VAL A 493 -24.38 2.18 1.72
N ALA A 494 -24.16 3.48 1.50
CA ALA A 494 -24.65 4.53 2.38
C ALA A 494 -26.19 4.51 2.51
N VAL A 495 -26.91 4.32 1.40
CA VAL A 495 -28.38 4.17 1.41
C VAL A 495 -28.81 2.92 2.17
N SER A 496 -28.15 1.77 1.94
CA SER A 496 -28.47 0.53 2.66
C SER A 496 -28.35 0.69 4.18
N LEU A 497 -27.28 1.33 4.64
CA LEU A 497 -26.98 1.52 6.06
C LEU A 497 -27.81 2.63 6.72
N ALA A 498 -28.25 3.63 5.94
CA ALA A 498 -29.09 4.71 6.43
C ALA A 498 -30.59 4.37 6.49
N GLU A 499 -31.00 3.23 5.91
CA GLU A 499 -32.40 2.86 5.87
C GLU A 499 -32.99 2.68 7.29
N PRO A 500 -34.12 3.33 7.62
CA PRO A 500 -34.77 3.15 8.91
C PRO A 500 -35.21 1.70 9.12
N ARG A 501 -35.06 1.21 10.35
CA ARG A 501 -35.50 -0.14 10.72
C ARG A 501 -37.04 -0.28 10.55
N PRO A 502 -37.52 -1.33 9.84
CA PRO A 502 -38.95 -1.61 9.74
C PRO A 502 -39.50 -2.24 11.02
N SER A 503 -40.83 -2.33 11.12
CA SER A 503 -41.56 -2.96 12.23
C SER A 503 -41.60 -4.49 12.18
N PHE A 504 -41.17 -5.10 11.07
CA PHE A 504 -41.13 -6.53 10.83
C PHE A 504 -39.69 -7.06 10.78
N PRO A 505 -39.44 -8.37 10.99
CA PRO A 505 -38.11 -8.94 10.83
C PRO A 505 -37.58 -8.79 9.40
N LEU A 506 -36.40 -8.19 9.26
CA LEU A 506 -35.74 -7.94 7.98
C LEU A 506 -34.33 -8.51 7.99
N ILE A 507 -34.02 -9.38 7.03
CA ILE A 507 -32.65 -9.82 6.74
C ILE A 507 -32.05 -8.83 5.74
N LYS A 508 -30.98 -8.13 6.13
CA LYS A 508 -30.25 -7.20 5.26
C LYS A 508 -29.29 -7.95 4.34
N THR A 509 -29.04 -7.40 3.16
CA THR A 509 -28.28 -8.07 2.11
C THR A 509 -27.16 -7.18 1.57
N ALA A 510 -25.91 -7.66 1.63
CA ALA A 510 -24.78 -7.01 0.97
C ALA A 510 -24.57 -7.56 -0.44
N VAL A 511 -24.08 -6.74 -1.35
CA VAL A 511 -23.77 -7.12 -2.73
C VAL A 511 -22.26 -7.00 -2.95
N PRO A 512 -21.53 -8.06 -3.37
CA PRO A 512 -20.10 -7.94 -3.70
C PRO A 512 -19.86 -6.91 -4.81
N SER A 513 -20.59 -7.02 -5.92
CA SER A 513 -20.64 -6.06 -7.02
C SER A 513 -21.91 -6.33 -7.82
N TRP A 514 -22.30 -5.40 -8.69
CA TRP A 514 -23.41 -5.62 -9.61
C TRP A 514 -23.14 -4.97 -10.96
N ASP A 515 -23.24 -5.76 -12.01
CA ASP A 515 -23.03 -5.38 -13.40
C ASP A 515 -23.69 -6.41 -14.31
N ASN A 516 -24.87 -6.08 -14.82
CA ASN A 516 -25.58 -6.93 -15.78
C ASN A 516 -25.41 -6.48 -17.25
N ASP A 517 -24.32 -5.76 -17.58
CA ASP A 517 -24.01 -5.39 -18.97
C ASP A 517 -23.80 -6.62 -19.87
N ALA A 518 -23.20 -7.69 -19.34
CA ALA A 518 -23.01 -8.94 -20.08
C ALA A 518 -24.34 -9.57 -20.55
N ARG A 519 -25.43 -9.33 -19.81
CA ARG A 519 -26.81 -9.71 -20.16
C ARG A 519 -27.51 -8.68 -21.05
N ARG A 520 -27.14 -7.40 -20.92
CA ARG A 520 -27.81 -6.25 -21.56
C ARG A 520 -26.77 -5.31 -22.15
N GLU A 521 -26.09 -5.73 -23.21
CA GLU A 521 -24.94 -5.02 -23.79
C GLU A 521 -25.21 -3.53 -24.04
N GLY A 522 -24.44 -2.67 -23.38
CA GLY A 522 -24.57 -1.22 -23.45
C GLY A 522 -25.84 -0.66 -22.82
N ARG A 523 -26.64 -1.45 -22.10
CA ARG A 523 -27.92 -1.04 -21.50
C ARG A 523 -28.12 -1.58 -20.09
N GLY A 524 -27.14 -2.28 -19.54
CA GLY A 524 -27.14 -2.82 -18.18
C GLY A 524 -27.05 -1.74 -17.10
N MET A 525 -27.30 -2.16 -15.87
CA MET A 525 -27.04 -1.38 -14.67
C MET A 525 -25.72 -1.82 -14.04
N VAL A 526 -24.91 -0.85 -13.63
CA VAL A 526 -23.58 -1.06 -13.07
C VAL A 526 -23.45 -0.30 -11.75
N LEU A 527 -23.11 -1.01 -10.67
CA LEU A 527 -22.61 -0.45 -9.43
C LEU A 527 -21.09 -0.25 -9.57
N HIS A 528 -20.70 0.97 -9.94
CA HIS A 528 -19.31 1.29 -10.21
C HIS A 528 -18.57 1.69 -8.93
N GLY A 529 -17.30 1.28 -8.84
CA GLY A 529 -16.43 1.59 -7.70
C GLY A 529 -16.43 0.55 -6.58
N SER A 530 -17.02 -0.63 -6.78
CA SER A 530 -16.92 -1.71 -5.78
C SER A 530 -15.48 -2.20 -5.61
N THR A 531 -15.07 -2.42 -4.36
CA THR A 531 -13.79 -3.03 -3.97
C THR A 531 -14.01 -4.08 -2.87
N PRO A 532 -13.12 -5.08 -2.71
CA PRO A 532 -13.19 -6.04 -1.60
C PRO A 532 -13.21 -5.38 -0.22
N ALA A 533 -12.50 -4.26 -0.05
CA ALA A 533 -12.48 -3.49 1.19
C ALA A 533 -13.84 -2.86 1.51
N ASP A 534 -14.44 -2.15 0.54
CA ASP A 534 -15.75 -1.51 0.71
C ASP A 534 -16.85 -2.56 0.96
N PHE A 535 -16.77 -3.71 0.28
CA PHE A 535 -17.66 -4.85 0.55
C PHE A 535 -17.48 -5.40 1.97
N GLY A 536 -16.25 -5.62 2.42
CA GLY A 536 -15.96 -6.07 3.78
C GLY A 536 -16.47 -5.11 4.85
N GLU A 537 -16.37 -3.79 4.62
CA GLU A 537 -16.91 -2.76 5.52
C GLU A 537 -18.44 -2.79 5.58
N TRP A 538 -19.11 -2.93 4.42
CA TRP A 538 -20.56 -3.08 4.36
C TRP A 538 -21.01 -4.33 5.11
N VAL A 539 -20.40 -5.48 4.85
CA VAL A 539 -20.70 -6.74 5.55
C VAL A 539 -20.50 -6.56 7.06
N ALA A 540 -19.37 -6.02 7.51
CA ALA A 540 -19.10 -5.82 8.93
C ALA A 540 -20.13 -4.90 9.61
N ALA A 541 -20.64 -3.88 8.88
CA ALA A 541 -21.74 -3.05 9.37
C ALA A 541 -23.05 -3.83 9.49
N LEU A 542 -23.38 -4.69 8.52
CA LEU A 542 -24.55 -5.57 8.60
C LEU A 542 -24.42 -6.62 9.70
N VAL A 543 -23.22 -7.16 9.97
CA VAL A 543 -22.96 -8.07 11.11
C VAL A 543 -23.35 -7.40 12.42
N ARG A 544 -22.85 -6.17 12.66
CA ARG A 544 -23.17 -5.41 13.88
C ARG A 544 -24.66 -5.12 14.00
N ASP A 545 -25.33 -4.81 12.89
CA ASP A 545 -26.78 -4.58 12.89
C ASP A 545 -27.56 -5.87 13.22
N ALA A 546 -27.18 -6.99 12.63
CA ALA A 546 -27.82 -8.30 12.83
C ALA A 546 -27.62 -8.85 14.24
N GLU A 547 -26.45 -8.67 14.86
CA GLU A 547 -26.20 -9.03 16.26
C GLU A 547 -27.11 -8.24 17.22
N ALA A 548 -27.25 -6.94 16.97
CA ALA A 548 -28.13 -6.10 17.77
C ALA A 548 -29.61 -6.41 17.53
N ASN A 549 -29.96 -7.01 16.39
CA ASN A 549 -31.33 -7.16 15.91
C ASN A 549 -31.53 -8.51 15.22
N PRO A 550 -31.49 -9.60 16.02
CA PRO A 550 -31.61 -10.94 15.49
C PRO A 550 -32.99 -11.18 14.86
N VAL A 551 -33.01 -11.89 13.73
CA VAL A 551 -34.23 -12.31 13.02
C VAL A 551 -34.61 -13.69 13.54
N PHE A 552 -35.77 -13.80 14.20
CA PHE A 552 -36.21 -15.02 14.90
C PHE A 552 -35.15 -15.56 15.89
N GLY A 553 -34.51 -14.65 16.64
CA GLY A 553 -33.54 -15.01 17.69
C GLY A 553 -32.12 -15.31 17.19
N GLU A 554 -31.88 -15.27 15.87
CA GLU A 554 -30.56 -15.47 15.29
C GLU A 554 -30.03 -14.23 14.55
N PRO A 555 -28.74 -13.88 14.69
CA PRO A 555 -28.12 -12.87 13.84
C PRO A 555 -27.89 -13.45 12.45
N ILE A 556 -28.57 -12.90 11.43
CA ILE A 556 -28.54 -13.39 10.04
C ILE A 556 -28.31 -12.21 9.10
N ILE A 557 -27.43 -12.41 8.12
CA ILE A 557 -27.26 -11.52 6.97
C ILE A 557 -27.30 -12.35 5.68
N CYS A 558 -27.56 -11.68 4.56
CA CYS A 558 -27.46 -12.30 3.25
C CYS A 558 -26.38 -11.62 2.40
N ILE A 559 -25.76 -12.40 1.51
CA ILE A 559 -24.92 -11.95 0.42
C ILE A 559 -25.67 -12.21 -0.88
N ASN A 560 -25.66 -11.23 -1.78
CA ASN A 560 -26.48 -11.25 -2.99
C ASN A 560 -26.31 -12.52 -3.82
N ALA A 561 -25.10 -13.07 -3.95
CA ALA A 561 -24.90 -14.38 -4.54
C ALA A 561 -23.50 -14.95 -4.29
N TRP A 562 -23.41 -16.28 -4.37
CA TRP A 562 -22.19 -17.06 -4.45
C TRP A 562 -21.61 -16.99 -5.87
N ASN A 563 -22.44 -17.20 -6.90
CA ASN A 563 -22.00 -17.47 -8.27
C ASN A 563 -22.82 -16.75 -9.38
N GLU A 564 -23.34 -15.53 -9.17
CA GLU A 564 -24.08 -14.79 -10.22
C GLU A 564 -23.12 -14.00 -11.14
N TRP A 565 -22.31 -14.71 -11.93
CA TRP A 565 -21.21 -14.13 -12.74
C TRP A 565 -21.65 -13.09 -13.76
N ALA A 566 -22.73 -13.33 -14.50
CA ALA A 566 -23.19 -12.42 -15.55
C ALA A 566 -23.88 -11.16 -15.02
N GLU A 567 -24.16 -11.09 -13.72
CA GLU A 567 -24.54 -9.85 -13.02
C GLU A 567 -23.41 -9.31 -12.14
N GLY A 568 -22.19 -9.87 -12.24
CA GLY A 568 -21.04 -9.43 -11.46
C GLY A 568 -21.16 -9.65 -9.94
N ALA A 569 -22.20 -10.35 -9.47
CA ALA A 569 -22.48 -10.57 -8.05
C ALA A 569 -22.02 -11.98 -7.64
N TYR A 570 -20.74 -12.13 -7.34
CA TYR A 570 -20.19 -13.42 -6.92
C TYR A 570 -19.14 -13.26 -5.82
N LEU A 571 -18.97 -14.34 -5.05
CA LEU A 571 -17.88 -14.51 -4.08
C LEU A 571 -16.79 -15.45 -4.62
N GLU A 572 -17.08 -16.19 -5.69
CA GLU A 572 -16.13 -17.12 -6.29
C GLU A 572 -14.86 -16.41 -6.79
N PRO A 573 -13.68 -17.05 -6.69
CA PRO A 573 -12.44 -16.41 -7.08
C PRO A 573 -12.32 -16.09 -8.58
N ASP A 574 -11.89 -14.87 -8.89
CA ASP A 574 -11.65 -14.38 -10.26
C ASP A 574 -10.16 -14.13 -10.54
N LEU A 575 -9.81 -13.74 -11.77
CA LEU A 575 -8.42 -13.43 -12.13
C LEU A 575 -7.91 -12.09 -11.55
N HIS A 576 -8.78 -11.13 -11.28
CA HIS A 576 -8.39 -9.78 -10.93
C HIS A 576 -8.24 -9.58 -9.42
N PHE A 577 -9.24 -9.95 -8.64
CA PHE A 577 -9.28 -9.88 -7.19
C PHE A 577 -8.90 -11.21 -6.53
N GLY A 578 -8.82 -12.31 -7.28
CA GLY A 578 -8.57 -13.61 -6.66
C GLY A 578 -9.70 -13.94 -5.70
N SER A 579 -9.36 -14.28 -4.46
CA SER A 579 -10.31 -14.63 -3.40
C SER A 579 -10.64 -13.46 -2.46
N ALA A 580 -10.25 -12.23 -2.79
CA ALA A 580 -10.32 -11.09 -1.88
C ALA A 580 -11.74 -10.78 -1.36
N TYR A 581 -12.79 -10.92 -2.19
CA TYR A 581 -14.17 -10.75 -1.74
C TYR A 581 -14.60 -11.82 -0.72
N LEU A 582 -14.18 -13.07 -0.96
CA LEU A 582 -14.46 -14.19 -0.05
C LEU A 582 -13.68 -14.05 1.27
N ASN A 583 -12.41 -13.64 1.21
CA ASN A 583 -11.62 -13.35 2.40
C ASN A 583 -12.18 -12.13 3.17
N ALA A 584 -12.67 -11.11 2.46
CA ALA A 584 -13.32 -9.95 3.07
C ALA A 584 -14.60 -10.34 3.82
N LEU A 585 -15.42 -11.22 3.23
CA LEU A 585 -16.55 -11.86 3.93
C LEU A 585 -16.05 -12.58 5.18
N SER A 586 -15.06 -13.48 5.03
CA SER A 586 -14.51 -14.30 6.11
C SER A 586 -14.09 -13.44 7.30
N ARG A 587 -13.26 -12.42 7.04
CA ARG A 587 -12.83 -11.44 8.05
C ARG A 587 -14.01 -10.71 8.69
N ALA A 588 -15.01 -10.30 7.92
CA ALA A 588 -16.13 -9.54 8.46
C ALA A 588 -17.07 -10.39 9.35
N VAL A 589 -17.27 -11.66 9.03
CA VAL A 589 -18.17 -12.56 9.78
C VAL A 589 -17.49 -13.25 10.97
N SER A 590 -16.16 -13.45 10.90
CA SER A 590 -15.39 -14.11 11.94
C SER A 590 -14.69 -13.15 12.89
N ALA A 591 -14.29 -11.97 12.40
CA ALA A 591 -13.61 -11.00 13.23
C ALA A 591 -14.63 -10.14 13.98
N GLU A 592 -14.46 -9.98 15.29
CA GLU A 592 -14.53 -8.62 15.81
C GLU A 592 -13.57 -7.80 14.95
N THR A 593 -14.05 -6.77 14.25
CA THR A 593 -13.16 -5.94 13.42
C THR A 593 -11.97 -5.58 14.28
N PRO A 594 -10.74 -6.02 13.93
CA PRO A 594 -9.61 -5.75 14.76
C PRO A 594 -9.51 -4.24 14.91
N ASP A 595 -9.37 -3.79 16.15
CA ASP A 595 -9.16 -2.37 16.48
C ASP A 595 -7.73 -1.97 16.09
N ILE A 596 -7.32 -2.31 14.85
CA ILE A 596 -6.02 -2.01 14.24
C ILE A 596 -5.90 -0.52 13.96
N ALA A 597 -6.98 0.27 14.13
CA ALA A 597 -6.88 1.74 14.06
C ALA A 597 -5.77 2.28 14.96
N HIS A 598 -5.45 1.57 16.05
CA HIS A 598 -4.39 1.93 16.98
C HIS A 598 -2.99 1.42 16.60
N GLY A 599 -2.84 0.62 15.53
CA GLY A 599 -1.60 -0.06 15.14
C GLY A 599 -1.03 0.32 13.75
N LYS A 600 -1.70 1.23 13.03
CA LYS A 600 -1.36 1.62 11.65
C LYS A 600 -0.48 2.87 11.59
N LEU A 601 0.54 2.84 10.74
CA LEU A 601 1.42 3.97 10.48
C LEU A 601 1.59 4.22 8.98
N LEU A 602 1.33 5.44 8.54
CA LEU A 602 1.53 5.84 7.15
C LEU A 602 2.98 6.30 6.93
N LEU A 603 3.61 5.85 5.86
CA LEU A 603 4.95 6.26 5.46
C LEU A 603 4.88 7.00 4.12
N VAL A 604 5.19 8.30 4.13
CA VAL A 604 5.00 9.17 2.97
C VAL A 604 6.33 9.51 2.32
N GLY A 605 6.43 9.25 1.01
CA GLY A 605 7.60 9.56 0.18
C GLY A 605 7.23 10.47 -0.99
N HIS A 606 8.18 11.24 -1.51
CA HIS A 606 7.92 12.13 -2.66
C HIS A 606 7.92 11.38 -4.01
N ASP A 607 8.71 10.31 -4.15
CA ASP A 607 8.74 9.42 -5.32
C ASP A 607 9.33 8.03 -4.97
N ALA A 608 9.44 7.13 -5.97
CA ALA A 608 10.11 5.84 -5.85
C ALA A 608 11.33 5.67 -6.80
N HIS A 609 12.16 6.70 -6.94
CA HIS A 609 13.44 6.61 -7.65
C HIS A 609 14.56 6.14 -6.72
N ARG A 610 15.61 5.53 -7.29
CA ARG A 610 16.69 4.91 -6.51
C ARG A 610 17.69 5.92 -5.96
N HIS A 611 17.30 6.59 -4.87
CA HIS A 611 18.17 7.47 -4.09
C HIS A 611 18.16 7.12 -2.60
N GLY A 612 19.00 7.83 -1.82
CA GLY A 612 19.22 7.56 -0.41
C GLY A 612 17.96 7.77 0.45
N ALA A 613 17.13 8.76 0.13
CA ALA A 613 15.90 9.05 0.88
C ALA A 613 14.87 7.90 0.75
N GLN A 614 14.70 7.36 -0.45
CA GLN A 614 13.77 6.27 -0.75
C GLN A 614 14.23 4.99 -0.06
N THR A 615 15.53 4.72 -0.12
CA THR A 615 16.15 3.58 0.59
C THR A 615 15.97 3.70 2.11
N LEU A 616 16.08 4.91 2.67
CA LEU A 616 15.82 5.17 4.09
C LEU A 616 14.37 4.87 4.46
N LEU A 617 13.40 5.33 3.67
CA LEU A 617 11.97 5.10 3.94
C LEU A 617 11.62 3.61 3.94
N LEU A 618 12.16 2.85 2.99
CA LEU A 618 12.06 1.39 2.93
C LEU A 618 12.71 0.71 4.15
N ALA A 619 13.90 1.18 4.56
CA ALA A 619 14.59 0.64 5.72
C ALA A 619 13.80 0.89 7.01
N ILE A 620 13.19 2.08 7.16
CA ILE A 620 12.30 2.42 8.28
C ILE A 620 11.14 1.40 8.31
N ALA A 621 10.41 1.23 7.20
CA ALA A 621 9.28 0.31 7.12
C ALA A 621 9.63 -1.13 7.54
N ARG A 622 10.70 -1.69 6.96
CA ARG A 622 11.17 -3.04 7.29
C ARG A 622 11.54 -3.17 8.76
N ASN A 623 12.19 -2.16 9.33
CA ASN A 623 12.62 -2.20 10.71
C ASN A 623 11.43 -2.12 11.68
N LEU A 624 10.44 -1.26 11.39
CA LEU A 624 9.20 -1.14 12.16
C LEU A 624 8.38 -2.43 12.16
N LYS A 625 8.20 -3.06 10.99
CA LYS A 625 7.54 -4.36 10.86
C LYS A 625 8.28 -5.44 11.66
N ARG A 626 9.59 -5.56 11.43
CA ARG A 626 10.42 -6.61 12.05
C ARG A 626 10.48 -6.50 13.57
N LEU A 627 10.78 -5.31 14.10
CA LEU A 627 10.96 -5.11 15.53
C LEU A 627 9.63 -5.10 16.29
N HIS A 628 8.64 -4.39 15.77
CA HIS A 628 7.47 -4.01 16.55
C HIS A 628 6.16 -4.63 16.03
N GLY A 629 6.14 -5.15 14.81
CA GLY A 629 4.91 -5.65 14.19
C GLY A 629 3.94 -4.51 13.83
N VAL A 630 4.44 -3.29 13.63
CA VAL A 630 3.62 -2.15 13.21
C VAL A 630 3.10 -2.41 11.80
N VAL A 631 1.80 -2.19 11.59
CA VAL A 631 1.20 -2.24 10.25
C VAL A 631 1.52 -0.93 9.54
N VAL A 632 2.25 -1.01 8.43
CA VAL A 632 2.65 0.17 7.66
C VAL A 632 1.98 0.17 6.28
N GLU A 633 1.80 1.36 5.71
CA GLU A 633 1.39 1.55 4.33
C GLU A 633 2.17 2.73 3.74
N PHE A 634 2.49 2.66 2.45
CA PHE A 634 3.18 3.74 1.77
C PHE A 634 2.21 4.63 1.02
N LEU A 635 2.42 5.94 1.12
CA LEU A 635 1.84 6.94 0.23
C LEU A 635 2.97 7.64 -0.51
N LEU A 636 3.07 7.41 -1.81
CA LEU A 636 4.07 8.03 -2.67
C LEU A 636 3.41 9.13 -3.48
N LEU A 637 3.96 10.35 -3.40
CA LEU A 637 3.41 11.49 -4.14
C LEU A 637 3.66 11.42 -5.65
N ASP A 638 4.61 10.58 -6.06
CA ASP A 638 4.90 10.23 -7.45
C ASP A 638 5.45 8.79 -7.54
N GLY A 639 5.42 8.21 -8.74
CA GLY A 639 5.88 6.84 -8.98
C GLY A 639 7.40 6.71 -9.09
N GLY A 640 7.86 5.53 -9.51
CA GLY A 640 9.25 5.29 -9.86
C GLY A 640 9.62 3.81 -9.95
N PRO A 641 10.84 3.49 -10.41
CA PRO A 641 11.28 2.10 -10.61
C PRO A 641 11.30 1.24 -9.35
N MET A 642 11.32 1.85 -8.15
CA MET A 642 11.33 1.14 -6.88
C MET A 642 9.93 0.82 -6.34
N VAL A 643 8.82 1.19 -7.00
CA VAL A 643 7.47 0.85 -6.49
C VAL A 643 7.33 -0.64 -6.14
N PRO A 644 7.83 -1.61 -6.94
CA PRO A 644 7.83 -3.01 -6.54
C PRO A 644 8.64 -3.33 -5.27
N ASP A 645 9.74 -2.59 -5.02
CA ASP A 645 10.54 -2.74 -3.79
C ASP A 645 9.75 -2.29 -2.55
N TYR A 646 8.86 -1.28 -2.70
CA TYR A 646 7.96 -0.81 -1.65
C TYR A 646 6.80 -1.77 -1.44
N ASP A 647 6.17 -2.21 -2.51
CA ASP A 647 4.99 -3.10 -2.49
C ASP A 647 5.31 -4.47 -1.89
N ALA A 648 6.53 -4.98 -2.12
CA ALA A 648 7.04 -6.18 -1.47
C ALA A 648 7.15 -6.07 0.07
N VAL A 649 7.16 -4.85 0.63
CA VAL A 649 7.25 -4.62 2.08
C VAL A 649 5.87 -4.38 2.68
N ALA A 650 5.06 -3.54 2.04
CA ALA A 650 3.73 -3.14 2.48
C ALA A 650 2.95 -2.49 1.32
N PRO A 651 1.60 -2.41 1.41
CA PRO A 651 0.78 -1.80 0.37
C PRO A 651 1.24 -0.39 0.01
N VAL A 652 1.18 -0.05 -1.28
CA VAL A 652 1.63 1.24 -1.82
C VAL A 652 0.49 1.95 -2.53
N THR A 653 0.15 3.15 -2.07
CA THR A 653 -0.67 4.10 -2.82
C THR A 653 0.24 5.09 -3.53
N VAL A 654 0.18 5.14 -4.86
CA VAL A 654 0.90 6.15 -5.67
C VAL A 654 -0.10 7.19 -6.16
N LEU A 655 0.14 8.47 -5.86
CA LEU A 655 -0.72 9.53 -6.37
C LEU A 655 -0.53 9.71 -7.87
N THR A 656 -1.65 9.79 -8.59
CA THR A 656 -1.63 10.11 -10.02
C THR A 656 -1.54 11.61 -10.27
N ARG A 657 -2.07 12.43 -9.36
CA ARG A 657 -1.97 13.89 -9.32
C ARG A 657 -1.89 14.38 -7.87
N ALA A 658 -1.13 15.44 -7.62
CA ALA A 658 -1.05 16.07 -6.30
C ALA A 658 -2.42 16.57 -5.77
N ALA A 659 -3.37 16.87 -6.67
CA ALA A 659 -4.72 17.32 -6.31
C ALA A 659 -5.58 16.23 -5.64
N ASP A 660 -5.22 14.96 -5.78
CA ASP A 660 -5.99 13.83 -5.24
C ASP A 660 -5.63 13.54 -3.77
N LEU A 661 -4.54 14.12 -3.25
CA LEU A 661 -4.05 13.90 -1.90
C LEU A 661 -5.08 14.15 -0.78
N PRO A 662 -5.95 15.19 -0.81
CA PRO A 662 -6.98 15.36 0.22
C PRO A 662 -8.00 14.22 0.26
N LEU A 663 -8.40 13.69 -0.90
CA LEU A 663 -9.32 12.56 -0.97
C LEU A 663 -8.66 11.29 -0.44
N GLU A 664 -7.42 11.03 -0.83
CA GLU A 664 -6.67 9.88 -0.33
C GLU A 664 -6.39 9.98 1.17
N ALA A 665 -6.08 11.17 1.70
CA ALA A 665 -5.94 11.40 3.13
C ALA A 665 -7.24 11.09 3.89
N ALA A 666 -8.41 11.46 3.35
CA ALA A 666 -9.70 11.14 3.93
C ALA A 666 -9.98 9.62 3.93
N LYS A 667 -9.66 8.92 2.84
CA LYS A 667 -9.76 7.45 2.76
C LYS A 667 -8.84 6.76 3.78
N LEU A 668 -7.60 7.23 3.91
CA LEU A 668 -6.64 6.71 4.89
C LEU A 668 -7.14 6.94 6.32
N ALA A 669 -7.70 8.11 6.62
CA ALA A 669 -8.32 8.39 7.91
C ALA A 669 -9.53 7.47 8.17
N ALA A 670 -10.40 7.25 7.18
CA ALA A 670 -11.52 6.31 7.30
C ALA A 670 -11.05 4.88 7.60
N ARG A 671 -9.94 4.46 6.97
CA ARG A 671 -9.28 3.15 7.19
C ARG A 671 -8.51 3.06 8.53
N GLY A 672 -8.57 4.09 9.37
CA GLY A 672 -7.99 4.09 10.72
C GLY A 672 -6.57 4.61 10.83
N PHE A 673 -5.96 5.18 9.78
CA PHE A 673 -4.66 5.84 9.92
C PHE A 673 -4.81 7.13 10.73
N ARG A 674 -3.96 7.31 11.74
CA ARG A 674 -3.94 8.52 12.60
C ARG A 674 -2.55 9.12 12.75
N ARG A 675 -1.53 8.49 12.16
CA ARG A 675 -0.11 8.83 12.28
C ARG A 675 0.60 8.65 10.95
N ALA A 676 1.52 9.55 10.62
CA ALA A 676 2.34 9.47 9.43
C ALA A 676 3.79 9.93 9.68
N ILE A 677 4.75 9.26 9.05
CA ILE A 677 6.14 9.74 8.91
C ILE A 677 6.30 10.23 7.48
N ILE A 678 6.63 11.52 7.34
CA ILE A 678 6.85 12.19 6.07
C ILE A 678 8.35 12.28 5.83
N ASN A 679 8.84 11.58 4.83
CA ASN A 679 10.26 11.55 4.53
C ASN A 679 10.60 12.63 3.50
N THR A 680 11.55 13.52 3.84
CA THR A 680 12.06 14.67 3.06
C THR A 680 11.16 15.91 3.01
N VAL A 681 11.78 17.08 2.81
CA VAL A 681 11.03 18.33 2.57
C VAL A 681 10.28 18.33 1.24
N ALA A 682 10.69 17.50 0.27
CA ALA A 682 10.01 17.34 -1.01
C ALA A 682 8.58 16.79 -0.82
N ALA A 683 8.36 15.95 0.19
CA ALA A 683 7.02 15.49 0.59
C ALA A 683 6.33 16.41 1.62
N GLY A 684 6.99 17.49 2.06
CA GLY A 684 6.51 18.38 3.13
C GLY A 684 5.17 19.08 2.82
N GLY A 685 4.79 19.16 1.53
CA GLY A 685 3.47 19.65 1.13
C GLY A 685 2.30 18.79 1.63
N ALA A 686 2.55 17.52 1.98
CA ALA A 686 1.54 16.60 2.48
C ALA A 686 1.16 16.83 3.94
N CYS A 687 2.09 17.35 4.77
CA CYS A 687 1.85 17.58 6.20
C CYS A 687 0.54 18.33 6.50
N PRO A 688 0.26 19.53 5.93
CA PRO A 688 -0.97 20.26 6.25
C PRO A 688 -2.25 19.52 5.86
N ILE A 689 -2.21 18.73 4.79
CA ILE A 689 -3.38 18.00 4.27
C ILE A 689 -3.68 16.81 5.18
N LEU A 690 -2.65 16.06 5.57
CA LEU A 690 -2.78 14.93 6.48
C LEU A 690 -3.22 15.37 7.89
N GLU A 691 -2.67 16.47 8.42
CA GLU A 691 -3.10 17.02 9.71
C GLU A 691 -4.58 17.45 9.67
N SER A 692 -5.04 18.01 8.54
CA SER A 692 -6.45 18.36 8.35
C SER A 692 -7.38 17.14 8.25
N ALA A 693 -6.84 15.97 7.91
CA ALA A 693 -7.53 14.68 7.96
C ALA A 693 -7.34 13.94 9.30
N GLU A 694 -6.87 14.63 10.34
CA GLU A 694 -6.58 14.07 11.67
C GLU A 694 -5.46 13.00 11.70
N ILE A 695 -4.57 13.04 10.72
CA ILE A 695 -3.38 12.18 10.65
C ILE A 695 -2.16 13.00 11.11
N ALA A 696 -1.71 12.76 12.34
CA ALA A 696 -0.59 13.49 12.91
C ALA A 696 0.74 13.12 12.24
N THR A 697 1.57 14.12 11.92
CA THR A 697 2.73 13.97 11.04
C THR A 697 4.07 14.23 11.72
N VAL A 698 5.05 13.37 11.44
CA VAL A 698 6.47 13.58 11.77
C VAL A 698 7.24 13.81 10.47
N LEU A 699 7.78 15.01 10.28
CA LEU A 699 8.54 15.37 9.09
C LEU A 699 10.05 15.12 9.30
N LEU A 700 10.65 14.34 8.42
CA LEU A 700 12.09 14.13 8.37
C LEU A 700 12.72 15.08 7.34
N VAL A 701 13.72 15.86 7.75
CA VAL A 701 14.42 16.82 6.88
C VAL A 701 15.81 16.29 6.55
N HIS A 702 16.11 16.11 5.26
CA HIS A 702 17.39 15.57 4.80
C HIS A 702 18.05 16.43 3.72
N GLU A 703 17.69 17.71 3.66
CA GLU A 703 18.13 18.65 2.63
C GLU A 703 18.81 19.88 3.26
N LEU A 704 19.87 20.36 2.61
CA LEU A 704 20.55 21.62 2.95
C LEU A 704 20.02 22.79 2.11
N PRO A 705 20.22 24.06 2.54
CA PRO A 705 19.61 25.22 1.90
C PRO A 705 19.87 25.37 0.40
N SER A 706 21.07 25.04 -0.09
CA SER A 706 21.37 25.20 -1.53
C SER A 706 20.59 24.19 -2.37
N LEU A 707 20.45 22.95 -1.90
CA LEU A 707 19.63 21.92 -2.57
C LEU A 707 18.14 22.31 -2.59
N ILE A 708 17.64 22.89 -1.49
CA ILE A 708 16.26 23.37 -1.42
C ILE A 708 16.01 24.48 -2.44
N ARG A 709 16.96 25.41 -2.63
CA ARG A 709 16.86 26.44 -3.68
C ARG A 709 16.95 25.85 -5.08
N GLU A 710 17.93 24.98 -5.32
CA GLU A 710 18.16 24.34 -6.62
C GLU A 710 16.93 23.54 -7.09
N LYS A 711 16.28 22.82 -6.18
CA LYS A 711 15.09 22.02 -6.46
C LYS A 711 13.77 22.78 -6.27
N ASN A 712 13.81 24.10 -6.03
CA ASN A 712 12.64 24.95 -5.82
C ASN A 712 11.69 24.48 -4.69
N LEU A 713 12.24 23.90 -3.63
CA LEU A 713 11.48 23.29 -2.53
C LEU A 713 11.12 24.26 -1.40
N THR A 714 11.49 25.53 -1.49
CA THR A 714 11.33 26.54 -0.41
C THR A 714 9.90 26.61 0.14
N GLN A 715 8.89 26.58 -0.73
CA GLN A 715 7.49 26.65 -0.31
C GLN A 715 7.02 25.35 0.36
N LEU A 716 7.44 24.19 -0.15
CA LEU A 716 7.12 22.89 0.44
C LEU A 716 7.79 22.72 1.80
N ALA A 717 9.05 23.14 1.93
CA ALA A 717 9.76 23.18 3.20
C ALA A 717 9.02 24.08 4.21
N ARG A 718 8.64 25.30 3.82
CA ARG A 718 7.88 26.19 4.71
C ARG A 718 6.57 25.54 5.18
N ARG A 719 5.76 25.02 4.24
CA ARG A 719 4.48 24.37 4.56
C ARG A 719 4.65 23.17 5.48
N GLY A 720 5.62 22.31 5.18
CA GLY A 720 5.93 21.13 5.97
C GLY A 720 6.35 21.48 7.39
N LEU A 721 7.31 22.40 7.55
CA LEU A 721 7.81 22.81 8.88
C LEU A 721 6.73 23.47 9.73
N THR A 722 5.83 24.26 9.13
CA THR A 722 4.77 24.94 9.89
C THR A 722 3.62 24.02 10.27
N ALA A 723 3.37 22.96 9.51
CA ALA A 723 2.22 22.07 9.71
C ALA A 723 2.57 20.82 10.50
N ALA A 724 3.79 20.29 10.35
CA ALA A 724 4.16 19.02 10.96
C ALA A 724 4.08 19.07 12.49
N ARG A 725 3.55 18.01 13.09
CA ARG A 725 3.49 17.87 14.55
C ARG A 725 4.88 17.78 15.15
N HIS A 726 5.80 17.05 14.52
CA HIS A 726 7.21 17.02 14.91
C HIS A 726 8.11 17.13 13.69
N VAL A 727 9.27 17.75 13.84
CA VAL A 727 10.28 17.85 12.77
C VAL A 727 11.60 17.27 13.26
N VAL A 728 12.14 16.31 12.52
CA VAL A 728 13.40 15.64 12.84
C VAL A 728 14.49 16.09 11.88
N PHE A 729 15.55 16.66 12.44
CA PHE A 729 16.75 17.07 11.72
C PHE A 729 17.90 16.12 12.02
N PRO A 730 18.76 15.79 11.05
CA PRO A 730 19.88 14.90 11.31
C PRO A 730 21.05 15.60 12.00
N ALA A 731 21.13 16.94 11.93
CA ALA A 731 22.17 17.75 12.59
C ALA A 731 21.71 19.21 12.80
N ALA A 732 22.36 19.92 13.73
CA ALA A 732 22.06 21.32 14.07
C ALA A 732 22.24 22.25 12.87
N ILE A 733 23.34 22.13 12.13
CA ILE A 733 23.63 22.92 10.92
C ILE A 733 22.53 22.81 9.84
N VAL A 734 21.86 21.67 9.74
CA VAL A 734 20.76 21.46 8.77
C VAL A 734 19.53 22.25 9.21
N ARG A 735 19.18 22.16 10.49
CA ARG A 735 18.09 22.94 11.09
C ARG A 735 18.35 24.44 10.95
N ASP A 736 19.51 24.91 11.41
CA ASP A 736 19.84 26.33 11.46
C ASP A 736 19.89 26.93 10.05
N GLY A 737 20.50 26.21 9.10
CA GLY A 737 20.51 26.60 7.69
C GLY A 737 19.10 26.72 7.10
N LEU A 738 18.20 25.80 7.44
CA LEU A 738 16.82 25.83 6.95
C LEU A 738 16.00 26.98 7.58
N LEU A 739 16.14 27.21 8.89
CA LEU A 739 15.50 28.34 9.56
C LEU A 739 15.94 29.68 8.98
N GLN A 740 17.25 29.81 8.70
CA GLN A 740 17.82 30.98 8.07
C GLN A 740 17.29 31.18 6.63
N LEU A 741 17.24 30.10 5.84
CA LEU A 741 16.71 30.14 4.47
C LEU A 741 15.25 30.63 4.44
N LEU A 742 14.45 30.19 5.41
CA LEU A 742 13.01 30.48 5.48
C LEU A 742 12.68 31.74 6.30
N THR A 743 13.69 32.48 6.80
CA THR A 743 13.49 33.68 7.63
C THR A 743 12.53 33.46 8.79
N LEU A 744 12.59 32.27 9.42
CA LEU A 744 11.76 31.93 10.57
C LEU A 744 12.42 32.38 11.88
N PRO A 745 11.66 32.93 12.85
CA PRO A 745 12.23 33.48 14.08
C PRO A 745 12.61 32.37 15.08
N GLY A 746 13.81 31.79 14.92
CA GLY A 746 14.46 30.93 15.92
C GLY A 746 13.73 29.63 16.31
N GLU A 747 14.32 28.85 17.24
CA GLU A 747 13.75 27.58 17.73
C GLU A 747 12.39 27.75 18.44
N ASP A 748 12.14 28.91 19.04
CA ASP A 748 10.88 29.22 19.74
C ASP A 748 9.66 29.21 18.80
N PHE A 749 9.86 29.34 17.49
CA PHE A 749 8.81 29.23 16.46
C PHE A 749 8.46 27.78 16.11
N LEU A 750 9.34 26.82 16.42
CA LEU A 750 9.15 25.39 16.18
C LEU A 750 9.35 24.60 17.49
N PRO A 751 8.42 24.68 18.46
CA PRO A 751 8.57 24.09 19.80
C PRO A 751 8.64 22.54 19.83
N LYS A 752 8.71 21.87 18.66
CA LYS A 752 8.61 20.42 18.49
C LYS A 752 9.67 19.86 17.52
N THR A 753 10.90 20.40 17.58
CA THR A 753 12.03 19.91 16.78
C THR A 753 12.91 18.93 17.56
N LEU A 754 13.47 17.94 16.86
CA LEU A 754 14.45 17.01 17.41
C LEU A 754 15.66 16.91 16.48
N ILE A 755 16.87 17.02 17.03
CA ILE A 755 18.09 16.66 16.32
C ILE A 755 18.36 15.18 16.59
N LYS A 756 18.12 14.34 15.59
CA LYS A 756 18.35 12.90 15.64
C LYS A 756 18.87 12.40 14.28
N PRO A 757 20.16 12.00 14.20
CA PRO A 757 20.70 11.42 12.97
C PRO A 757 20.07 10.06 12.68
N GLN A 758 19.90 9.74 11.40
CA GLN A 758 19.14 8.59 10.89
C GLN A 758 19.69 7.20 11.22
N GLY A 759 20.82 7.09 11.92
CA GLY A 759 21.45 5.83 12.29
C GLY A 759 21.98 5.00 11.11
N ILE A 760 22.55 3.83 11.41
CA ILE A 760 23.18 2.89 10.47
C ILE A 760 22.25 1.70 10.25
N TYR A 761 21.53 1.68 9.13
CA TYR A 761 20.66 0.55 8.80
C TYR A 761 21.41 -0.64 8.19
N GLN A 762 22.64 -0.45 7.70
CA GLN A 762 23.55 -1.53 7.29
C GLN A 762 24.82 -1.50 8.13
N THR A 763 24.93 -2.37 9.13
CA THR A 763 26.14 -2.46 9.96
C THR A 763 27.22 -3.25 9.23
N LEU A 764 28.39 -2.64 9.06
CA LEU A 764 29.49 -3.18 8.26
C LEU A 764 30.73 -3.36 9.12
N PRO A 765 30.87 -4.47 9.85
CA PRO A 765 32.07 -4.71 10.64
C PRO A 765 33.28 -4.89 9.72
N PHE A 766 34.44 -4.46 10.20
CA PHE A 766 35.71 -4.72 9.52
C PHE A 766 35.98 -6.22 9.42
N ASP A 767 36.34 -6.68 8.22
CA ASP A 767 36.70 -8.07 7.96
C ASP A 767 38.05 -8.15 7.23
N ALA A 768 39.03 -8.80 7.88
CA ALA A 768 40.39 -8.92 7.36
C ALA A 768 40.48 -9.83 6.12
N ALA A 769 39.66 -10.88 6.04
CA ALA A 769 39.61 -11.78 4.89
C ALA A 769 38.98 -11.07 3.69
N ARG A 770 37.86 -10.36 3.90
CA ARG A 770 37.24 -9.52 2.86
C ARG A 770 38.19 -8.44 2.36
N ARG A 771 38.90 -7.76 3.27
CA ARG A 771 39.93 -6.79 2.89
C ARG A 771 40.97 -7.38 1.94
N ALA A 772 41.52 -8.55 2.29
CA ALA A 772 42.53 -9.20 1.46
C ALA A 772 41.97 -9.58 0.08
N ALA A 773 40.74 -10.10 0.03
CA ALA A 773 40.07 -10.46 -1.22
C ALA A 773 39.78 -9.23 -2.10
N SER A 774 39.14 -8.20 -1.57
CA SER A 774 38.80 -6.97 -2.30
C SER A 774 40.05 -6.27 -2.86
N ARG A 775 41.11 -6.17 -2.05
CA ARG A 775 42.38 -5.55 -2.50
C ARG A 775 43.02 -6.35 -3.63
N LYS A 776 43.00 -7.68 -3.55
CA LYS A 776 43.49 -8.54 -4.64
C LYS A 776 42.69 -8.32 -5.92
N THR A 777 41.36 -8.28 -5.85
CA THR A 777 40.47 -8.05 -7.00
C THR A 777 40.70 -6.68 -7.65
N LEU A 778 40.96 -5.64 -6.85
CA LEU A 778 41.21 -4.29 -7.33
C LEU A 778 42.68 -4.03 -7.72
N GLY A 779 43.57 -5.03 -7.60
CA GLY A 779 44.99 -4.88 -7.88
C GLY A 779 45.74 -3.97 -6.89
N ILE A 780 45.22 -3.82 -5.67
CA ILE A 780 45.76 -2.93 -4.63
C ILE A 780 46.72 -3.72 -3.73
N PRO A 781 47.98 -3.28 -3.55
CA PRO A 781 48.93 -3.95 -2.66
C PRO A 781 48.43 -4.00 -1.21
N PRO A 782 48.73 -5.07 -0.44
CA PRO A 782 48.19 -5.25 0.92
C PRO A 782 48.51 -4.11 1.90
N LYS A 783 49.62 -3.40 1.71
CA LYS A 783 50.07 -2.28 2.56
C LYS A 783 49.89 -0.90 1.93
N ALA A 784 49.42 -0.83 0.68
CA ALA A 784 49.17 0.46 0.03
C ALA A 784 47.98 1.16 0.72
N PRO A 785 48.05 2.49 0.93
CA PRO A 785 46.91 3.28 1.39
C PRO A 785 45.77 3.25 0.36
N LEU A 786 44.54 3.02 0.81
CA LEU A 786 43.34 3.16 -0.01
C LEU A 786 42.39 4.22 0.58
N PHE A 787 42.13 5.27 -0.18
CA PHE A 787 41.16 6.32 0.14
C PHE A 787 39.87 6.10 -0.64
N LEU A 788 38.74 6.02 0.07
CA LEU A 788 37.44 5.68 -0.50
C LEU A 788 36.46 6.83 -0.40
N ASN A 789 35.65 7.02 -1.44
CA ASN A 789 34.40 7.75 -1.38
C ASN A 789 33.29 6.88 -2.03
N VAL A 790 32.07 6.98 -1.49
CA VAL A 790 30.89 6.26 -1.97
C VAL A 790 29.74 7.25 -2.11
N GLY A 791 29.16 7.35 -3.30
CA GLY A 791 28.05 8.25 -3.61
C GLY A 791 27.90 8.53 -5.11
N TYR A 792 26.78 9.15 -5.49
CA TYR A 792 26.59 9.64 -6.85
C TYR A 792 27.62 10.76 -7.14
N ALA A 793 28.39 10.64 -8.22
CA ALA A 793 29.41 11.61 -8.59
C ALA A 793 28.76 12.81 -9.29
N ASP A 794 28.47 13.84 -8.50
CA ASP A 794 28.00 15.16 -8.93
C ASP A 794 28.90 16.29 -8.36
N MET A 795 28.62 17.54 -8.74
CA MET A 795 29.34 18.72 -8.23
C MET A 795 29.09 18.97 -6.73
N ARG A 796 27.95 18.54 -6.21
CA ARG A 796 27.59 18.72 -4.79
C ARG A 796 28.41 17.79 -3.88
N LYS A 797 28.53 16.52 -4.27
CA LYS A 797 29.37 15.49 -3.64
C LYS A 797 30.85 15.72 -3.89
N GLY A 798 31.19 16.60 -4.84
CA GLY A 798 32.53 17.11 -5.05
C GLY A 798 33.45 16.10 -5.72
N PHE A 799 32.98 15.47 -6.79
CA PHE A 799 33.81 14.55 -7.58
C PHE A 799 35.01 15.26 -8.22
N ASP A 800 34.83 16.49 -8.67
CA ASP A 800 35.90 17.37 -9.14
C ASP A 800 36.96 17.62 -8.06
N LEU A 801 36.54 17.86 -6.81
CA LEU A 801 37.45 18.01 -5.68
C LEU A 801 38.15 16.68 -5.35
N PHE A 802 37.48 15.54 -5.53
CA PHE A 802 38.09 14.22 -5.37
C PHE A 802 39.20 13.95 -6.39
N LEU A 803 39.03 14.38 -7.64
CA LEU A 803 40.09 14.34 -8.66
C LEU A 803 41.26 15.28 -8.32
N GLN A 804 40.99 16.43 -7.73
CA GLN A 804 42.08 17.33 -7.28
C GLN A 804 42.82 16.75 -6.06
N VAL A 805 42.10 16.11 -5.12
CA VAL A 805 42.71 15.37 -4.01
C VAL A 805 43.59 14.25 -4.55
N TRP A 806 43.14 13.52 -5.57
CA TRP A 806 43.96 12.53 -6.28
C TRP A 806 45.27 13.12 -6.78
N ALA A 807 45.21 14.21 -7.55
CA ALA A 807 46.40 14.86 -8.11
C ALA A 807 47.39 15.28 -7.00
N LYS A 808 46.88 15.81 -5.88
CA LYS A 808 47.70 16.19 -4.74
C LYS A 808 48.30 14.98 -4.01
N VAL A 809 47.51 13.94 -3.75
CA VAL A 809 47.98 12.71 -3.09
C VAL A 809 49.14 12.08 -3.87
N GLN A 810 49.10 12.10 -5.20
CA GLN A 810 50.20 11.58 -6.02
C GLN A 810 51.55 12.29 -5.79
N THR A 811 51.53 13.55 -5.33
CA THR A 811 52.75 14.30 -4.99
C THR A 811 53.33 13.97 -3.62
N VAL A 812 52.50 13.55 -2.66
CA VAL A 812 52.89 13.37 -1.25
C VAL A 812 52.92 11.91 -0.81
N ALA A 813 52.17 11.03 -1.49
CA ALA A 813 52.07 9.61 -1.24
C ALA A 813 51.82 8.87 -2.57
N PRO A 814 52.84 8.72 -3.43
CA PRO A 814 52.67 8.20 -4.79
C PRO A 814 52.06 6.80 -4.81
N ASP A 815 52.36 5.95 -3.83
CA ASP A 815 51.85 4.57 -3.75
C ASP A 815 50.40 4.45 -3.22
N ALA A 816 49.72 5.56 -2.93
CA ALA A 816 48.33 5.57 -2.49
C ALA A 816 47.35 5.36 -3.64
N HIS A 817 46.25 4.67 -3.34
CA HIS A 817 45.15 4.41 -4.25
C HIS A 817 43.91 5.21 -3.83
N LEU A 818 43.14 5.70 -4.81
CA LEU A 818 41.84 6.34 -4.58
C LEU A 818 40.73 5.57 -5.30
N ALA A 819 39.59 5.40 -4.65
CA ALA A 819 38.43 4.74 -5.23
C ALA A 819 37.15 5.56 -5.04
N TRP A 820 36.39 5.70 -6.11
CA TRP A 820 35.02 6.23 -6.09
C TRP A 820 34.04 5.15 -6.51
N ALA A 821 33.04 4.87 -5.67
CA ALA A 821 31.96 3.95 -5.97
C ALA A 821 30.61 4.69 -6.08
N GLY A 822 30.00 4.60 -7.25
CA GLY A 822 28.71 5.21 -7.59
C GLY A 822 28.62 5.60 -9.06
N ASN A 823 27.39 5.80 -9.56
CA ASN A 823 27.17 6.36 -10.89
C ASN A 823 27.62 7.83 -10.94
N MET A 824 27.95 8.30 -12.13
CA MET A 824 28.48 9.64 -12.36
C MET A 824 27.56 10.42 -13.29
N ASP A 825 27.46 11.72 -13.03
CA ASP A 825 26.73 12.63 -13.89
C ASP A 825 27.33 12.68 -15.31
N ARG A 826 26.45 12.70 -16.31
CA ARG A 826 26.84 12.60 -17.72
C ARG A 826 27.60 13.84 -18.19
N GLU A 827 27.25 15.02 -17.68
CA GLU A 827 27.95 16.27 -18.01
C GLU A 827 29.35 16.29 -17.39
N LEU A 828 29.47 15.83 -16.14
CA LEU A 828 30.78 15.70 -15.48
C LEU A 828 31.71 14.73 -16.19
N THR A 829 31.16 13.61 -16.68
CA THR A 829 31.91 12.62 -17.45
C THR A 829 32.55 13.29 -18.66
N SER A 830 31.77 14.07 -19.41
CA SER A 830 32.25 14.76 -20.61
C SER A 830 33.28 15.85 -20.29
N TYR A 831 33.12 16.55 -19.17
CA TYR A 831 33.98 17.68 -18.80
C TYR A 831 35.34 17.24 -18.25
N PHE A 832 35.41 16.13 -17.51
CA PHE A 832 36.61 15.64 -16.84
C PHE A 832 37.19 14.35 -17.47
N GLU A 833 36.72 13.93 -18.64
CA GLU A 833 37.18 12.73 -19.34
C GLU A 833 38.72 12.66 -19.47
N PRO A 834 39.44 13.75 -19.84
CA PRO A 834 40.89 13.73 -19.93
C PRO A 834 41.57 13.43 -18.59
N GLU A 835 41.16 14.11 -17.51
CA GLU A 835 41.72 13.95 -16.17
C GLU A 835 41.42 12.56 -15.59
N ILE A 836 40.19 12.07 -15.79
CA ILE A 836 39.77 10.73 -15.36
C ILE A 836 40.58 9.67 -16.11
N THR A 837 40.74 9.82 -17.42
CA THR A 837 41.52 8.89 -18.25
C THR A 837 42.98 8.86 -17.81
N ALA A 838 43.59 10.03 -17.60
CA ALA A 838 44.96 10.15 -17.10
C ALA A 838 45.12 9.53 -15.71
N ALA A 839 44.16 9.76 -14.80
CA ALA A 839 44.16 9.18 -13.46
C ALA A 839 44.03 7.65 -13.51
N LYS A 840 43.11 7.10 -14.31
CA LYS A 840 42.91 5.65 -14.47
C LYS A 840 44.11 4.96 -15.10
N ALA A 841 44.80 5.62 -16.03
CA ALA A 841 46.01 5.07 -16.68
C ALA A 841 47.15 4.78 -15.69
N THR A 842 47.14 5.39 -14.51
CA THR A 842 48.13 5.09 -13.44
C THR A 842 47.91 3.72 -12.77
N GLY A 843 46.73 3.10 -12.94
CA GLY A 843 46.33 1.88 -12.22
C GLY A 843 46.03 2.10 -10.71
N ARG A 844 46.11 3.34 -10.24
CA ARG A 844 45.98 3.71 -8.82
C ARG A 844 44.72 4.54 -8.52
N PHE A 845 44.01 5.01 -9.54
CA PHE A 845 42.69 5.63 -9.41
C PHE A 845 41.59 4.70 -9.94
N HIS A 846 40.57 4.44 -9.12
CA HIS A 846 39.55 3.41 -9.34
C HIS A 846 38.16 4.03 -9.41
N LEU A 847 37.59 4.10 -10.63
CA LEU A 847 36.19 4.49 -10.82
C LEU A 847 35.34 3.22 -10.96
N LEU A 848 34.56 2.89 -9.93
CA LEU A 848 33.95 1.56 -9.79
C LEU A 848 32.50 1.48 -10.30
N GLY A 849 31.88 2.61 -10.65
CA GLY A 849 30.47 2.69 -11.02
C GLY A 849 29.54 2.32 -9.86
N PHE A 850 28.24 2.15 -10.15
CA PHE A 850 27.29 1.64 -9.16
C PHE A 850 27.62 0.19 -8.77
N ARG A 851 27.71 -0.06 -7.47
CA ARG A 851 27.94 -1.38 -6.89
C ARG A 851 26.88 -1.70 -5.85
N ARG A 852 26.45 -2.96 -5.82
CA ARG A 852 25.54 -3.48 -4.80
C ARG A 852 26.28 -4.00 -3.56
N ASP A 853 27.57 -4.29 -3.70
CA ASP A 853 28.44 -4.90 -2.69
C ASP A 853 29.42 -3.88 -2.08
N VAL A 854 28.93 -2.68 -1.72
CA VAL A 854 29.80 -1.60 -1.19
C VAL A 854 30.49 -1.97 0.13
N GLU A 855 29.96 -2.94 0.88
CA GLU A 855 30.53 -3.45 2.12
C GLU A 855 31.96 -3.99 1.96
N VAL A 856 32.26 -4.56 0.79
CA VAL A 856 33.58 -5.13 0.52
C VAL A 856 34.63 -4.02 0.32
N LEU A 857 34.19 -2.82 -0.07
CA LEU A 857 35.05 -1.65 -0.28
C LEU A 857 35.40 -0.97 1.03
N PHE A 858 34.46 -0.88 1.97
CA PHE A 858 34.75 -0.32 3.29
C PHE A 858 35.82 -1.14 4.03
N SER A 859 35.74 -2.46 4.04
CA SER A 859 36.82 -3.30 4.61
C SER A 859 38.16 -3.11 3.88
N ALA A 860 38.13 -2.84 2.57
CA ALA A 860 39.32 -2.59 1.77
C ALA A 860 39.99 -1.25 2.08
N ALA A 861 39.25 -0.22 2.50
CA ALA A 861 39.75 1.14 2.65
C ALA A 861 40.49 1.41 3.97
N ASP A 862 41.29 2.48 3.97
CA ASP A 862 42.06 2.97 5.12
C ASP A 862 41.52 4.30 5.66
N VAL A 863 41.04 5.16 4.76
CA VAL A 863 40.46 6.46 5.09
C VAL A 863 39.26 6.70 4.17
N PHE A 864 38.18 7.24 4.72
CA PHE A 864 37.05 7.73 3.92
C PHE A 864 37.23 9.23 3.66
N VAL A 865 37.20 9.64 2.40
CA VAL A 865 37.48 11.03 2.02
C VAL A 865 36.21 11.67 1.48
N LEU A 866 35.51 12.41 2.34
CA LEU A 866 34.25 13.08 2.01
C LEU A 866 34.54 14.46 1.41
N THR A 867 34.57 14.53 0.08
CA THR A 867 34.82 15.77 -0.67
C THR A 867 33.56 16.61 -0.93
N SER A 868 32.46 16.30 -0.23
CA SER A 868 31.19 16.97 -0.44
C SER A 868 31.24 18.44 -0.05
N ARG A 869 30.69 19.30 -0.91
CA ARG A 869 30.43 20.72 -0.62
C ARG A 869 29.27 20.87 0.34
N GLU A 870 28.24 20.04 0.16
CA GLU A 870 27.06 19.96 0.99
C GLU A 870 26.54 18.52 1.08
N ASP A 871 26.41 18.01 2.30
CA ASP A 871 25.86 16.70 2.60
C ASP A 871 25.29 16.66 4.03
N PRO A 872 23.95 16.64 4.21
CA PRO A 872 23.34 16.89 5.52
C PRO A 872 23.84 15.92 6.59
N PHE A 873 23.79 14.60 6.30
CA PHE A 873 24.32 13.55 7.18
C PHE A 873 24.43 12.20 6.43
N PRO A 874 25.43 12.01 5.55
CA PRO A 874 25.54 10.82 4.70
C PRO A 874 25.66 9.50 5.47
N SER A 875 24.86 8.50 5.09
CA SER A 875 24.95 7.14 5.63
C SER A 875 26.30 6.48 5.35
N THR A 876 26.94 6.81 4.21
CA THR A 876 28.23 6.25 3.81
C THR A 876 29.36 6.58 4.78
N VAL A 877 29.27 7.71 5.51
CA VAL A 877 30.21 8.03 6.58
C VAL A 877 29.95 7.17 7.83
N LEU A 878 28.67 6.91 8.13
CA LEU A 878 28.30 6.05 9.26
C LEU A 878 28.66 4.58 8.98
N GLU A 879 28.56 4.14 7.73
CA GLU A 879 29.07 2.86 7.23
C GLU A 879 30.59 2.77 7.37
N ALA A 880 31.32 3.83 7.01
CA ALA A 880 32.77 3.91 7.21
C ALA A 880 33.13 3.81 8.71
N LEU A 881 32.39 4.52 9.56
CA LEU A 881 32.53 4.49 11.02
C LEU A 881 32.29 3.06 11.56
N SER A 882 31.26 2.37 11.06
CA SER A 882 30.95 0.96 11.40
C SER A 882 32.12 0.01 11.09
N ALA A 883 32.77 0.21 9.94
CA ALA A 883 33.97 -0.51 9.51
C ALA A 883 35.27 -0.03 10.20
N GLY A 884 35.15 0.94 11.11
CA GLY A 884 36.27 1.50 11.87
C GLY A 884 37.19 2.42 11.06
N ILE A 885 36.71 2.99 9.97
CA ILE A 885 37.48 3.82 9.04
C ILE A 885 37.36 5.29 9.46
N PRO A 886 38.48 6.00 9.68
CA PRO A 886 38.44 7.42 9.95
C PRO A 886 38.02 8.20 8.70
N THR A 887 37.33 9.32 8.91
CA THR A 887 36.83 10.18 7.81
C THR A 887 37.54 11.52 7.77
N VAL A 888 37.87 12.01 6.56
CA VAL A 888 38.29 13.40 6.33
C VAL A 888 37.16 14.14 5.63
N ALA A 889 36.76 15.30 6.15
CA ALA A 889 35.66 16.10 5.60
C ALA A 889 35.96 17.60 5.63
N PHE A 890 35.32 18.36 4.74
CA PHE A 890 35.39 19.82 4.73
C PHE A 890 34.58 20.45 5.85
N ALA A 891 35.09 21.53 6.46
CA ALA A 891 34.36 22.32 7.43
C ALA A 891 33.08 22.91 6.82
N GLY A 892 31.98 22.87 7.58
CA GLY A 892 30.69 23.42 7.15
C GLY A 892 30.05 22.68 5.96
N SER A 893 30.43 21.44 5.68
CA SER A 893 29.82 20.62 4.62
C SER A 893 28.51 19.94 5.05
N GLY A 894 28.10 20.04 6.31
CA GLY A 894 26.93 19.34 6.88
C GLY A 894 27.20 18.92 8.32
N GLY A 895 26.53 17.88 8.82
CA GLY A 895 26.67 17.43 10.22
C GLY A 895 27.88 16.53 10.52
N ILE A 896 28.59 16.04 9.49
CA ILE A 896 29.74 15.13 9.65
C ILE A 896 30.95 15.78 10.34
N PRO A 897 31.34 17.04 10.04
CA PRO A 897 32.42 17.70 10.77
C PRO A 897 32.23 17.73 12.29
N GLU A 898 31.00 17.95 12.76
CA GLU A 898 30.65 17.93 14.19
C GLU A 898 30.79 16.52 14.78
N LEU A 899 30.32 15.50 14.06
CA LEU A 899 30.50 14.09 14.45
C LEU A 899 31.99 13.74 14.56
N ILE A 900 32.80 14.14 13.58
CA ILE A 900 34.24 13.89 13.57
C ILE A 900 34.90 14.51 14.81
N ALA A 901 34.56 15.76 15.13
CA ALA A 901 35.09 16.45 16.29
C ALA A 901 34.64 15.81 17.62
N ALA A 902 33.36 15.45 17.74
CA ALA A 902 32.78 14.91 18.97
C ALA A 902 33.34 13.53 19.36
N HIS A 903 33.68 12.70 18.37
CA HIS A 903 34.13 11.32 18.60
C HIS A 903 35.59 11.07 18.20
N ASP A 904 36.32 12.11 17.79
CA ASP A 904 37.67 12.01 17.21
C ASP A 904 37.68 10.98 16.05
N ALA A 905 36.68 11.06 15.17
CA ALA A 905 36.44 10.07 14.11
C ALA A 905 37.26 10.29 12.83
N GLY A 906 38.25 11.17 12.87
CA GLY A 906 39.07 11.55 11.72
C GLY A 906 39.50 13.01 11.78
N GLN A 907 39.48 13.74 10.65
CA GLN A 907 39.93 15.13 10.60
C GLN A 907 38.99 16.02 9.80
N VAL A 908 38.80 17.26 10.29
CA VAL A 908 38.06 18.32 9.60
C VAL A 908 39.06 19.31 9.04
N VAL A 909 38.93 19.65 7.76
CA VAL A 909 39.83 20.58 7.06
C VAL A 909 39.07 21.80 6.53
N PRO A 910 39.74 22.94 6.29
CA PRO A 910 39.08 24.14 5.76
C PRO A 910 38.31 23.85 4.46
N ARG A 911 37.15 24.49 4.29
CA ARG A 911 36.25 24.24 3.15
C ARG A 911 36.96 24.50 1.82
N GLY A 912 36.97 23.50 0.93
CA GLY A 912 37.60 23.57 -0.38
C GLY A 912 39.13 23.44 -0.40
N ASP A 913 39.79 23.28 0.76
CA ASP A 913 41.23 23.10 0.83
C ASP A 913 41.64 21.64 0.52
N VAL A 914 41.85 21.40 -0.77
CA VAL A 914 42.28 20.10 -1.31
C VAL A 914 43.63 19.66 -0.74
N ALA A 915 44.55 20.59 -0.49
CA ALA A 915 45.88 20.26 0.01
C ALA A 915 45.80 19.74 1.45
N ALA A 916 45.09 20.46 2.31
CA ALA A 916 44.85 20.02 3.68
C ALA A 916 44.11 18.67 3.73
N MET A 917 43.14 18.43 2.85
CA MET A 917 42.43 17.16 2.78
C MET A 917 43.34 15.99 2.40
N ALA A 918 44.21 16.17 1.40
CA ALA A 918 45.19 15.17 0.99
C ALA A 918 46.19 14.86 2.12
N ASP A 919 46.74 15.89 2.75
CA ASP A 919 47.71 15.74 3.84
C ASP A 919 47.09 15.02 5.05
N ALA A 920 45.84 15.36 5.39
CA ALA A 920 45.05 14.69 6.44
C ALA A 920 44.82 13.20 6.15
N ALA A 921 44.42 12.86 4.92
CA ALA A 921 44.18 11.47 4.52
C ALA A 921 45.47 10.63 4.56
N VAL A 922 46.59 11.19 4.09
CA VAL A 922 47.91 10.54 4.16
C VAL A 922 48.38 10.37 5.61
N ALA A 923 48.20 11.38 6.46
CA ALA A 923 48.54 11.28 7.88
C ALA A 923 47.75 10.17 8.59
N LEU A 924 46.43 10.08 8.34
CA LEU A 924 45.56 9.08 8.98
C LEU A 924 45.84 7.64 8.53
N SER A 925 46.33 7.46 7.30
CA SER A 925 46.71 6.14 6.76
C SER A 925 48.13 5.70 7.16
N SER A 926 49.00 6.63 7.56
CA SER A 926 50.39 6.36 7.95
C SER A 926 50.55 5.88 9.41
N VAL A 927 49.46 5.60 10.11
CA VAL A 927 49.43 5.20 11.53
C VAL A 927 49.78 3.70 11.70
N LYS A 928 50.59 3.37 12.73
CA LYS A 928 51.04 1.99 13.03
C LYS A 928 49.87 1.03 13.30
N ASP A 929 50.03 -0.25 12.94
CA ASP A 929 49.02 -1.32 13.03
C ASP A 929 48.31 -1.44 14.39
N ALA A 930 49.04 -1.29 15.50
CA ALA A 930 48.44 -1.37 16.84
C ALA A 930 47.45 -0.22 17.10
N ALA A 931 47.82 1.01 16.76
CA ALA A 931 46.97 2.18 16.91
C ALA A 931 45.79 2.14 15.91
N THR A 932 46.00 1.63 14.71
CA THR A 932 44.93 1.41 13.71
C THR A 932 43.87 0.42 14.21
N ARG A 933 44.28 -0.69 14.85
CA ARG A 933 43.33 -1.65 15.46
C ARG A 933 42.52 -1.03 16.58
N THR A 934 43.17 -0.31 17.50
CA THR A 934 42.49 0.40 18.59
C THR A 934 41.50 1.43 18.05
N ARG A 935 41.91 2.23 17.05
CA ARG A 935 41.05 3.21 16.38
C ARG A 935 39.85 2.53 15.74
N ARG A 936 40.05 1.46 14.96
CA ARG A 936 38.96 0.71 14.30
C ARG A 936 37.93 0.21 15.32
N ALA A 937 38.39 -0.42 16.41
CA ALA A 937 37.51 -0.92 17.46
C ALA A 937 36.69 0.19 18.12
N ARG A 938 37.33 1.32 18.44
CA ARG A 938 36.64 2.48 19.03
C ARG A 938 35.59 3.07 18.08
N LEU A 939 35.95 3.33 16.82
CA LEU A 939 35.02 3.90 15.84
C LEU A 939 33.83 2.97 15.59
N SER A 940 34.07 1.68 15.47
CA SER A 940 32.99 0.68 15.34
C SER A 940 32.11 0.59 16.60
N ALA A 941 32.66 0.87 17.79
CA ALA A 941 31.86 0.99 19.01
C ALA A 941 30.97 2.24 19.01
N VAL A 942 31.52 3.41 18.60
CA VAL A 942 30.74 4.66 18.45
C VAL A 942 29.59 4.45 17.46
N ALA A 943 29.85 3.86 16.30
CA ALA A 943 28.82 3.51 15.32
C ALA A 943 27.66 2.73 15.93
N ARG A 944 27.95 1.68 16.72
CA ARG A 944 26.93 0.83 17.35
C ARG A 944 26.18 1.52 18.48
N GLN A 945 26.85 2.36 19.27
CA GLN A 945 26.27 2.98 20.47
C GLN A 945 25.44 4.22 20.13
N GLU A 946 25.96 5.10 19.28
CA GLU A 946 25.35 6.41 19.00
C GLU A 946 24.42 6.38 17.78
N PHE A 947 24.72 5.54 16.79
CA PHE A 947 24.04 5.54 15.49
C PHE A 947 23.27 4.24 15.22
N SER A 948 22.63 3.69 16.26
CA SER A 948 21.72 2.53 16.11
C SER A 948 20.46 2.92 15.32
N PHE A 949 20.22 2.22 14.21
CA PHE A 949 19.01 2.42 13.41
C PHE A 949 17.73 2.03 14.15
N GLN A 950 17.79 0.97 14.96
CA GLN A 950 16.68 0.57 15.82
C GLN A 950 16.28 1.70 16.76
N ARG A 951 17.24 2.32 17.45
CA ARG A 951 16.96 3.46 18.34
C ARG A 951 16.40 4.66 17.58
N TYR A 952 16.83 4.86 16.34
CA TYR A 952 16.30 5.91 15.48
C TYR A 952 14.82 5.67 15.17
N THR A 953 14.45 4.49 14.68
CA THR A 953 13.06 4.15 14.36
C THR A 953 12.15 4.10 15.59
N GLU A 954 12.64 3.64 16.74
CA GLU A 954 11.94 3.72 18.02
C GLU A 954 11.64 5.18 18.40
N THR A 955 12.63 6.07 18.24
CA THR A 955 12.44 7.51 18.46
C THR A 955 11.38 8.07 17.52
N LEU A 956 11.36 7.66 16.25
CA LEU A 956 10.35 8.10 15.30
C LEU A 956 8.94 7.63 15.69
N ILE A 957 8.79 6.37 16.12
CA ILE A 957 7.51 5.88 16.63
C ILE A 957 7.08 6.70 17.85
N ASP A 958 7.97 6.93 18.80
CA ASP A 958 7.65 7.67 20.03
C ASP A 958 7.20 9.12 19.74
N LEU A 959 7.75 9.74 18.70
CA LEU A 959 7.31 11.05 18.20
C LEU A 959 5.94 11.01 17.51
N THR A 960 5.58 9.89 16.88
CA THR A 960 4.23 9.71 16.32
C THR A 960 3.22 9.46 17.44
N ASP A 961 3.42 8.41 18.22
CA ASP A 961 2.62 8.01 19.38
C ASP A 961 3.38 6.99 20.23
N ALA A 962 3.86 7.40 21.40
CA ALA A 962 4.49 6.48 22.35
C ALA A 962 3.54 5.34 22.80
N ALA A 963 2.22 5.53 22.68
CA ALA A 963 1.24 4.50 23.03
C ALA A 963 1.12 3.39 21.97
N LEU A 964 1.67 3.58 20.75
CA LEU A 964 1.61 2.63 19.64
C LEU A 964 2.34 1.32 19.97
N VAL A 965 3.48 1.43 20.65
CA VAL A 965 4.35 0.31 21.05
C VAL A 965 4.60 0.35 22.56
N SER A 966 3.54 0.50 23.35
CA SER A 966 3.66 0.65 24.81
C SER A 966 3.89 -0.65 25.59
N LEU A 967 3.97 -1.80 24.91
CA LEU A 967 3.89 -3.12 25.55
C LEU A 967 5.12 -3.99 25.24
N SER A 968 5.84 -4.44 26.25
CA SER A 968 6.91 -5.44 26.10
C SER A 968 6.35 -6.85 26.34
N VAL A 969 6.76 -7.82 25.54
CA VAL A 969 6.46 -9.24 25.75
C VAL A 969 7.72 -9.92 26.26
N ALA A 970 7.60 -10.69 27.33
CA ALA A 970 8.68 -11.48 27.88
C ALA A 970 8.30 -12.95 27.86
N VAL A 971 9.18 -13.79 27.34
CA VAL A 971 9.00 -15.24 27.19
C VAL A 971 10.05 -15.93 28.06
N PRO A 972 9.73 -16.26 29.33
CA PRO A 972 10.59 -17.09 30.17
C PRO A 972 10.69 -18.50 29.59
N ASN A 973 11.91 -19.01 29.44
CA ASN A 973 12.18 -20.27 28.79
C ASN A 973 13.17 -21.13 29.59
N TYR A 974 12.85 -22.41 29.76
CA TYR A 974 13.77 -23.43 30.26
C TYR A 974 13.38 -24.80 29.71
N ASN A 975 14.14 -25.30 28.73
CA ASN A 975 13.91 -26.60 28.07
C ASN A 975 12.53 -26.74 27.36
N TYR A 976 12.05 -25.68 26.69
CA TYR A 976 10.77 -25.70 25.95
C TYR A 976 10.93 -25.58 24.43
N ALA A 977 12.06 -26.04 23.85
CA ALA A 977 12.31 -25.94 22.41
C ALA A 977 11.14 -26.44 21.54
N ARG A 978 10.41 -27.47 21.98
CA ARG A 978 9.24 -28.03 21.29
C ARG A 978 8.07 -27.04 21.14
N HIS A 979 7.84 -26.18 22.12
CA HIS A 979 6.65 -25.32 22.17
C HIS A 979 6.91 -23.87 21.75
N LEU A 980 8.19 -23.45 21.76
CA LEU A 980 8.60 -22.11 21.35
C LEU A 980 8.05 -21.67 19.98
N PRO A 981 7.98 -22.51 18.92
CA PRO A 981 7.45 -22.08 17.64
C PRO A 981 6.01 -21.56 17.73
N ALA A 982 5.09 -22.37 18.27
CA ALA A 982 3.68 -22.01 18.43
C ALA A 982 3.50 -20.78 19.33
N ARG A 983 4.33 -20.68 20.39
CA ARG A 983 4.27 -19.53 21.30
C ARG A 983 4.71 -18.23 20.62
N LEU A 984 5.85 -18.24 19.94
CA LEU A 984 6.33 -17.04 19.25
C LEU A 984 5.41 -16.64 18.10
N GLU A 985 4.86 -17.62 17.37
CA GLU A 985 3.87 -17.36 16.31
C GLU A 985 2.63 -16.65 16.85
N THR A 986 2.03 -17.14 17.94
CA THR A 986 0.87 -16.49 18.56
C THR A 986 1.17 -15.10 19.14
N ILE A 987 2.43 -14.81 19.52
CA ILE A 987 2.90 -13.46 19.90
C ILE A 987 3.01 -12.56 18.67
N PHE A 988 3.57 -13.05 17.56
CA PHE A 988 3.77 -12.25 16.35
C PHE A 988 2.48 -11.91 15.61
N GLN A 989 1.44 -12.73 15.79
CA GLN A 989 0.10 -12.54 15.24
C GLN A 989 -0.79 -11.60 16.07
N GLN A 990 -0.35 -11.16 17.25
CA GLN A 990 -1.13 -10.25 18.09
C GLN A 990 -1.52 -8.96 17.33
N TRP A 991 -2.78 -8.51 17.50
CA TRP A 991 -3.29 -7.32 16.82
C TRP A 991 -2.63 -6.01 17.28
N ASN A 992 -1.99 -6.02 18.45
CA ASN A 992 -1.25 -4.87 18.95
C ASN A 992 0.24 -4.98 18.62
N PRO A 993 0.84 -3.92 18.05
CA PRO A 993 2.27 -3.81 17.99
C PRO A 993 2.90 -3.86 19.39
N VAL A 994 4.09 -4.45 19.47
CA VAL A 994 4.84 -4.63 20.72
C VAL A 994 6.11 -3.80 20.68
N ARG A 995 6.55 -3.30 21.83
CA ARG A 995 7.82 -2.60 21.97
C ARG A 995 8.99 -3.52 21.64
N GLU A 996 8.94 -4.72 22.17
CA GLU A 996 9.98 -5.73 22.05
C GLU A 996 9.45 -7.09 22.50
N VAL A 997 10.11 -8.15 22.02
CA VAL A 997 9.93 -9.52 22.49
C VAL A 997 11.24 -9.96 23.13
N LEU A 998 11.21 -10.25 24.42
CA LEU A 998 12.36 -10.66 25.23
C LEU A 998 12.25 -12.16 25.51
N LEU A 999 13.14 -12.98 24.95
CA LEU A 999 13.24 -14.39 25.32
C LEU A 999 14.26 -14.52 26.46
N LEU A 1000 13.81 -14.92 27.64
CA LEU A 1000 14.67 -15.12 28.81
C LEU A 1000 14.99 -16.60 28.94
N ASP A 1001 16.16 -17.00 28.42
CA ASP A 1001 16.61 -18.39 28.49
C ASP A 1001 17.33 -18.65 29.82
N ASP A 1002 16.77 -19.51 30.67
CA ASP A 1002 17.29 -19.82 32.00
C ASP A 1002 18.31 -20.96 32.00
N CYS A 1003 19.28 -20.89 31.08
CA CYS A 1003 20.32 -21.89 30.86
C CYS A 1003 19.71 -23.22 30.40
N SER A 1004 18.96 -23.18 29.29
CA SER A 1004 18.38 -24.39 28.70
C SER A 1004 19.47 -25.34 28.20
N THR A 1005 19.16 -26.64 28.29
CA THR A 1005 20.02 -27.74 27.83
C THR A 1005 19.60 -28.32 26.49
N ASP A 1006 18.48 -27.85 25.94
CA ASP A 1006 17.98 -28.18 24.61
C ASP A 1006 18.29 -27.07 23.58
N ASP A 1007 17.76 -27.20 22.36
CA ASP A 1007 18.02 -26.27 21.25
C ASP A 1007 17.14 -24.99 21.29
N SER A 1008 16.61 -24.61 22.46
CA SER A 1008 15.64 -23.51 22.61
C SER A 1008 16.05 -22.20 21.92
N ILE A 1009 17.30 -21.75 22.13
CA ILE A 1009 17.82 -20.51 21.54
C ILE A 1009 17.80 -20.58 20.01
N ALA A 1010 18.31 -21.67 19.44
CA ALA A 1010 18.36 -21.85 17.99
C ALA A 1010 16.95 -21.92 17.37
N VAL A 1011 16.02 -22.60 18.03
CA VAL A 1011 14.61 -22.67 17.60
C VAL A 1011 13.95 -21.29 17.63
N ALA A 1012 14.18 -20.50 18.67
CA ALA A 1012 13.63 -19.15 18.76
C ALA A 1012 14.19 -18.21 17.68
N GLU A 1013 15.51 -18.28 17.40
CA GLU A 1013 16.13 -17.52 16.32
C GLU A 1013 15.58 -17.92 14.95
N ALA A 1014 15.43 -19.22 14.69
CA ALA A 1014 14.86 -19.72 13.45
C ALA A 1014 13.40 -19.28 13.26
N THR A 1015 12.58 -19.40 14.30
CA THR A 1015 11.17 -18.99 14.27
C THR A 1015 11.02 -17.49 14.04
N ALA A 1016 11.84 -16.67 14.70
CA ALA A 1016 11.84 -15.23 14.51
C ALA A 1016 12.28 -14.84 13.08
N ALA A 1017 13.30 -15.51 12.54
CA ALA A 1017 13.77 -15.27 11.18
C ALA A 1017 12.71 -15.63 10.12
N GLU A 1018 12.04 -16.78 10.27
CA GLU A 1018 10.96 -17.23 9.38
C GLU A 1018 9.77 -16.28 9.39
N ALA A 1019 9.40 -15.76 10.57
CA ALA A 1019 8.34 -14.77 10.71
C ALA A 1019 8.74 -13.34 10.28
N GLU A 1020 10.00 -13.11 9.86
CA GLU A 1020 10.60 -11.79 9.66
C GLU A 1020 10.42 -10.85 10.88
N ARG A 1021 10.51 -11.42 12.09
CA ARG A 1021 10.39 -10.70 13.37
C ARG A 1021 11.70 -10.71 14.14
N ALA A 1022 11.78 -9.85 15.15
CA ALA A 1022 12.92 -9.77 16.06
C ALA A 1022 12.57 -10.28 17.45
N VAL A 1023 13.51 -11.01 18.04
CA VAL A 1023 13.48 -11.42 19.45
C VAL A 1023 14.83 -11.07 20.07
N THR A 1024 14.81 -10.45 21.25
CA THR A 1024 16.01 -10.19 22.04
C THR A 1024 16.22 -11.35 22.99
N ILE A 1025 17.32 -12.08 22.83
CA ILE A 1025 17.65 -13.22 23.68
C ILE A 1025 18.47 -12.76 24.88
N ILE A 1026 17.97 -13.07 26.06
CA ILE A 1026 18.58 -12.78 27.35
C ILE A 1026 18.91 -14.13 27.99
N ALA A 1027 20.09 -14.67 27.68
CA ALA A 1027 20.52 -15.98 28.17
C ALA A 1027 21.22 -15.89 29.54
N ASN A 1028 21.00 -16.91 30.35
CA ASN A 1028 21.69 -17.13 31.62
C ASN A 1028 22.94 -17.99 31.47
N THR A 1029 23.96 -17.68 32.26
CA THR A 1029 25.16 -18.52 32.39
C THR A 1029 24.94 -19.68 33.36
N GLU A 1030 24.00 -19.53 34.29
CA GLU A 1030 23.62 -20.54 35.29
C GLU A 1030 22.10 -20.48 35.49
N ASN A 1031 21.48 -21.63 35.78
CA ASN A 1031 20.04 -21.69 36.04
C ASN A 1031 19.68 -20.91 37.31
N SER A 1032 18.67 -20.06 37.21
CA SER A 1032 18.27 -19.13 38.27
C SER A 1032 17.56 -19.81 39.46
N GLY A 1033 17.05 -21.04 39.28
CA GLY A 1033 16.35 -21.81 40.30
C GLY A 1033 14.99 -21.25 40.75
N SER A 1034 14.55 -20.13 40.16
CA SER A 1034 13.31 -19.43 40.52
C SER A 1034 12.70 -18.69 39.33
N VAL A 1035 11.46 -19.02 39.00
CA VAL A 1035 10.68 -18.34 37.96
C VAL A 1035 10.54 -16.82 38.23
N PHE A 1036 10.45 -16.41 39.50
CA PHE A 1036 10.34 -15.00 39.88
C PHE A 1036 11.64 -14.22 39.66
N ALA A 1037 12.80 -14.89 39.66
CA ALA A 1037 14.05 -14.25 39.25
C ALA A 1037 14.02 -13.90 37.76
N GLN A 1038 13.44 -14.78 36.93
CA GLN A 1038 13.21 -14.50 35.51
C GLN A 1038 12.16 -13.40 35.31
N TRP A 1039 11.05 -13.40 36.06
CA TRP A 1039 10.03 -12.36 35.95
C TRP A 1039 10.57 -10.98 36.35
N ARG A 1040 11.39 -10.91 37.41
CA ARG A 1040 12.09 -9.67 37.79
C ARG A 1040 13.00 -9.18 36.67
N ARG A 1041 13.85 -10.05 36.14
CA ARG A 1041 14.75 -9.69 35.04
C ARG A 1041 13.99 -9.25 33.80
N ALA A 1042 12.89 -9.91 33.48
CA ALA A 1042 11.99 -9.52 32.39
C ALA A 1042 11.41 -8.12 32.62
N ALA A 1043 10.88 -7.83 33.81
CA ALA A 1043 10.30 -6.54 34.15
C ALA A 1043 11.34 -5.40 34.21
N GLU A 1044 12.58 -5.70 34.59
CA GLU A 1044 13.71 -4.75 34.61
C GLU A 1044 14.25 -4.48 33.21
N ALA A 1045 14.30 -5.49 32.35
CA ALA A 1045 14.74 -5.36 30.96
C ALA A 1045 13.68 -4.71 30.06
N ALA A 1046 12.40 -4.90 30.37
CA ALA A 1046 11.29 -4.36 29.60
C ALA A 1046 11.25 -2.81 29.61
N THR A 1047 11.12 -2.25 28.42
CA THR A 1047 11.06 -0.80 28.18
C THR A 1047 9.64 -0.27 28.05
N GLY A 1048 8.66 -1.11 27.71
CA GLY A 1048 7.24 -0.76 27.59
C GLY A 1048 6.58 -0.38 28.91
N GLU A 1049 5.56 0.48 28.87
CA GLU A 1049 4.71 0.82 30.03
C GLU A 1049 4.00 -0.42 30.58
N PHE A 1050 3.60 -1.31 29.68
CA PHE A 1050 2.96 -2.58 29.98
C PHE A 1050 3.91 -3.73 29.70
N ILE A 1051 3.74 -4.82 30.43
CA ILE A 1051 4.49 -6.05 30.21
C ILE A 1051 3.53 -7.24 30.21
N TRP A 1052 3.76 -8.16 29.28
CA TRP A 1052 3.15 -9.48 29.26
C TRP A 1052 4.23 -10.53 29.51
N ILE A 1053 4.00 -11.40 30.50
CA ILE A 1053 4.84 -12.55 30.81
C ILE A 1053 4.14 -13.75 30.17
N ALA A 1054 4.73 -14.21 29.08
CA ALA A 1054 4.19 -15.17 28.16
C ALA A 1054 4.97 -16.49 28.29
N GLU A 1055 4.48 -17.44 29.10
CA GLU A 1055 5.20 -18.71 29.30
C GLU A 1055 5.41 -19.46 27.98
N ALA A 1056 6.57 -20.11 27.83
CA ALA A 1056 7.06 -20.64 26.56
C ALA A 1056 6.24 -21.81 26.01
N ASP A 1057 5.45 -22.48 26.85
CA ASP A 1057 4.60 -23.61 26.48
C ASP A 1057 3.13 -23.25 26.23
N ASP A 1058 2.69 -22.06 26.63
CA ASP A 1058 1.31 -21.60 26.41
C ASP A 1058 1.08 -21.03 25.00
N GLU A 1059 -0.19 -20.85 24.65
CA GLU A 1059 -0.64 -20.20 23.41
C GLU A 1059 -1.61 -19.06 23.72
N SER A 1060 -1.93 -18.22 22.74
CA SER A 1060 -2.88 -17.11 22.92
C SER A 1060 -3.62 -16.76 21.63
N ASP A 1061 -4.86 -16.29 21.77
CA ASP A 1061 -5.62 -15.69 20.68
C ASP A 1061 -4.96 -14.35 20.24
N PRO A 1062 -4.87 -14.03 18.92
CA PRO A 1062 -4.38 -12.75 18.41
C PRO A 1062 -5.00 -11.49 19.04
N ARG A 1063 -6.20 -11.61 19.63
CA ARG A 1063 -6.97 -10.52 20.24
C ARG A 1063 -6.55 -10.21 21.67
N PHE A 1064 -5.88 -11.14 22.35
CA PHE A 1064 -5.58 -11.10 23.77
C PHE A 1064 -4.99 -9.76 24.23
N LEU A 1065 -3.85 -9.37 23.64
CA LEU A 1065 -3.16 -8.14 24.04
C LEU A 1065 -4.01 -6.89 23.81
N SER A 1066 -4.76 -6.85 22.70
CA SER A 1066 -5.60 -5.70 22.35
C SER A 1066 -6.72 -5.46 23.34
N HIS A 1067 -7.39 -6.53 23.76
CA HIS A 1067 -8.52 -6.44 24.68
C HIS A 1067 -8.04 -6.13 26.10
N CYS A 1068 -6.97 -6.77 26.56
CA CYS A 1068 -6.38 -6.48 27.87
C CYS A 1068 -5.85 -5.04 27.95
N LEU A 1069 -5.13 -4.59 26.92
CA LEU A 1069 -4.55 -3.26 26.89
C LEU A 1069 -5.62 -2.16 26.87
N ARG A 1070 -6.73 -2.37 26.14
CA ARG A 1070 -7.87 -1.45 26.13
C ARG A 1070 -8.44 -1.25 27.54
N ARG A 1071 -8.58 -2.32 28.32
CA ARG A 1071 -9.06 -2.24 29.71
C ARG A 1071 -8.05 -1.53 30.62
N LEU A 1072 -6.76 -1.84 30.49
CA LEU A 1072 -5.71 -1.19 31.27
C LEU A 1072 -5.61 0.31 30.97
N LYS A 1073 -5.71 0.72 29.70
CA LYS A 1073 -5.65 2.13 29.29
C LYS A 1073 -6.90 2.91 29.69
N ALA A 1074 -8.05 2.25 29.81
CA ALA A 1074 -9.31 2.91 30.21
C ALA A 1074 -9.27 3.47 31.64
N ASN A 1075 -8.43 2.92 32.52
CA ASN A 1075 -8.29 3.39 33.89
C ASN A 1075 -6.82 3.30 34.39
N PRO A 1076 -6.17 4.43 34.74
CA PRO A 1076 -4.81 4.45 35.27
C PRO A 1076 -4.61 3.58 36.53
N ASP A 1077 -5.65 3.42 37.34
CA ASP A 1077 -5.61 2.63 38.58
C ASP A 1077 -5.73 1.12 38.34
N THR A 1078 -6.13 0.70 37.12
CA THR A 1078 -6.16 -0.71 36.74
C THR A 1078 -4.73 -1.16 36.45
N VAL A 1079 -4.18 -1.95 37.38
CA VAL A 1079 -2.76 -2.35 37.40
C VAL A 1079 -2.50 -3.67 36.69
N MET A 1080 -3.54 -4.49 36.52
CA MET A 1080 -3.49 -5.73 35.75
C MET A 1080 -4.84 -6.04 35.11
N ALA A 1081 -4.81 -6.72 33.97
CA ALA A 1081 -5.98 -7.26 33.29
C ALA A 1081 -5.73 -8.73 32.98
N PHE A 1082 -6.75 -9.57 33.06
CA PHE A 1082 -6.63 -10.98 32.68
C PHE A 1082 -7.86 -11.46 31.93
N SER A 1083 -7.71 -12.47 31.10
CA SER A 1083 -8.82 -13.12 30.40
C SER A 1083 -9.15 -14.48 31.00
N ASP A 1084 -10.33 -15.00 30.68
CA ASP A 1084 -10.57 -16.43 30.80
C ASP A 1084 -9.61 -17.22 29.92
N SER A 1085 -9.54 -18.55 30.11
CA SER A 1085 -8.65 -19.41 29.35
C SER A 1085 -9.30 -20.69 28.88
N VAL A 1086 -8.90 -21.11 27.68
CA VAL A 1086 -9.04 -22.49 27.19
C VAL A 1086 -7.95 -23.33 27.83
N ALA A 1087 -8.29 -24.50 28.35
CA ALA A 1087 -7.33 -25.49 28.79
C ALA A 1087 -6.94 -26.39 27.61
N ILE A 1088 -5.64 -26.53 27.34
CA ILE A 1088 -5.12 -27.42 26.29
C ILE A 1088 -4.17 -28.47 26.87
N ASP A 1089 -4.04 -29.62 26.21
CA ASP A 1089 -3.08 -30.66 26.59
C ASP A 1089 -1.66 -30.40 26.04
N GLN A 1090 -0.74 -31.35 26.22
CA GLN A 1090 0.65 -31.24 25.74
C GLN A 1090 0.79 -31.10 24.21
N ASP A 1091 -0.21 -31.51 23.44
CA ASP A 1091 -0.21 -31.52 21.98
C ASP A 1091 -1.06 -30.38 21.39
N GLY A 1092 -1.70 -29.57 22.25
CA GLY A 1092 -2.53 -28.42 21.85
C GLY A 1092 -4.01 -28.76 21.72
N THR A 1093 -4.42 -29.97 22.07
CA THR A 1093 -5.83 -30.39 22.04
C THR A 1093 -6.60 -29.73 23.17
N ILE A 1094 -7.78 -29.21 22.87
CA ILE A 1094 -8.65 -28.57 23.87
C ILE A 1094 -9.16 -29.61 24.87
N LEU A 1095 -8.90 -29.36 26.16
CA LEU A 1095 -9.40 -30.11 27.31
C LEU A 1095 -10.68 -29.48 27.90
N SER A 1096 -10.77 -28.15 27.87
CA SER A 1096 -11.92 -27.37 28.34
C SER A 1096 -11.93 -26.01 27.67
N ASP A 1097 -13.10 -25.57 27.18
CA ASP A 1097 -13.25 -24.29 26.48
C ASP A 1097 -13.19 -23.06 27.40
N SER A 1098 -13.28 -23.25 28.72
CA SER A 1098 -13.32 -22.16 29.70
C SER A 1098 -13.02 -22.66 31.13
N TYR A 1099 -12.50 -21.78 31.99
CA TYR A 1099 -12.36 -22.03 33.43
C TYR A 1099 -13.52 -21.47 34.27
N LYS A 1100 -14.59 -20.94 33.67
CA LYS A 1100 -15.76 -20.39 34.39
C LYS A 1100 -16.38 -21.36 35.39
N ALA A 1101 -16.44 -22.65 35.07
CA ALA A 1101 -16.91 -23.68 36.00
C ALA A 1101 -16.10 -23.72 37.31
N TYR A 1102 -14.79 -23.47 37.23
CA TYR A 1102 -13.92 -23.36 38.39
C TYR A 1102 -14.09 -22.00 39.09
N TYR A 1103 -14.19 -20.89 38.35
CA TYR A 1103 -14.43 -19.55 38.90
C TYR A 1103 -15.71 -19.47 39.74
N ASN A 1104 -16.79 -20.07 39.24
CA ASN A 1104 -18.11 -20.04 39.88
C ASN A 1104 -18.15 -20.75 41.23
N ARG A 1105 -17.16 -21.60 41.57
CA ARG A 1105 -17.09 -22.20 42.91
C ARG A 1105 -16.77 -21.17 43.99
N ALA A 1106 -15.91 -20.20 43.70
CA ALA A 1106 -15.49 -19.17 44.65
C ALA A 1106 -16.28 -17.86 44.48
N ALA A 1107 -16.58 -17.48 43.23
CA ALA A 1107 -17.24 -16.23 42.87
C ALA A 1107 -18.41 -16.43 41.87
N PRO A 1108 -19.55 -17.03 42.31
CA PRO A 1108 -20.67 -17.35 41.44
C PRO A 1108 -21.19 -16.14 40.64
N GLY A 1109 -21.27 -16.28 39.32
CA GLY A 1109 -21.83 -15.31 38.38
C GLY A 1109 -21.00 -14.03 38.19
N LEU A 1110 -19.90 -13.84 38.94
CA LEU A 1110 -19.13 -12.60 38.92
C LEU A 1110 -18.21 -12.50 37.70
N LEU A 1111 -17.72 -13.64 37.20
CA LEU A 1111 -16.77 -13.75 36.08
C LEU A 1111 -17.42 -14.33 34.82
N GLU A 1112 -18.74 -14.15 34.66
CA GLU A 1112 -19.49 -14.52 33.45
C GLU A 1112 -19.44 -13.43 32.37
N ILE A 1113 -19.18 -12.19 32.78
CA ILE A 1113 -19.10 -11.01 31.92
C ILE A 1113 -17.82 -10.23 32.22
N ASP A 1114 -17.41 -9.38 31.28
CA ASP A 1114 -16.32 -8.44 31.47
C ASP A 1114 -16.55 -7.53 32.67
N GLY A 1115 -15.48 -7.15 33.37
CA GLY A 1115 -15.59 -6.25 34.51
C GLY A 1115 -14.29 -5.57 34.89
N ASP A 1116 -14.41 -4.42 35.54
CA ASP A 1116 -13.30 -3.71 36.18
C ASP A 1116 -13.61 -3.53 37.67
N PHE A 1117 -12.75 -4.11 38.51
CA PHE A 1117 -13.01 -4.31 39.93
C PHE A 1117 -11.98 -3.61 40.80
N ALA A 1118 -12.42 -3.08 41.95
CA ALA A 1118 -11.50 -2.64 42.98
C ALA A 1118 -10.69 -3.84 43.51
N GLY A 1119 -9.37 -3.73 43.52
CA GLY A 1119 -8.46 -4.86 43.79
C GLY A 1119 -8.71 -5.52 45.14
N ARG A 1120 -8.99 -4.74 46.19
CA ARG A 1120 -9.33 -5.28 47.52
C ARG A 1120 -10.65 -6.04 47.55
N ASP A 1121 -11.66 -5.60 46.80
CA ASP A 1121 -12.94 -6.30 46.71
C ASP A 1121 -12.78 -7.60 45.91
N PHE A 1122 -12.07 -7.54 44.79
CA PHE A 1122 -11.74 -8.70 43.98
C PHE A 1122 -10.94 -9.72 44.79
N LEU A 1123 -9.92 -9.28 45.53
CA LEU A 1123 -9.12 -10.14 46.39
C LEU A 1123 -9.98 -10.79 47.49
N LYS A 1124 -10.95 -10.06 48.07
CA LYS A 1124 -11.88 -10.61 49.06
C LYS A 1124 -12.82 -11.65 48.46
N ARG A 1125 -13.36 -11.42 47.26
CA ARG A 1125 -14.44 -12.22 46.66
C ARG A 1125 -13.95 -13.38 45.80
N CYS A 1126 -12.87 -13.16 45.05
CA CYS A 1126 -12.37 -14.07 44.02
C CYS A 1126 -11.14 -14.84 44.50
N LEU A 1127 -10.16 -14.13 45.08
CA LEU A 1127 -8.83 -14.69 45.34
C LEU A 1127 -8.55 -15.00 46.81
N SER A 1128 -9.54 -14.89 47.72
CA SER A 1128 -9.31 -15.13 49.15
C SER A 1128 -9.34 -16.62 49.51
N GLU A 1129 -10.16 -17.40 48.83
CA GLU A 1129 -10.35 -18.83 49.08
C GLU A 1129 -9.33 -19.67 48.31
N ARG A 1130 -9.23 -19.43 47.01
CA ARG A 1130 -8.41 -20.18 46.04
C ARG A 1130 -7.88 -19.24 44.95
N ASN A 1131 -6.82 -19.63 44.25
CA ASN A 1131 -6.36 -18.86 43.10
C ASN A 1131 -7.32 -19.06 41.92
N LEU A 1132 -7.86 -17.97 41.36
CA LEU A 1132 -8.69 -17.97 40.14
C LEU A 1132 -7.95 -17.44 38.91
N ILE A 1133 -6.74 -16.90 39.09
CA ILE A 1133 -5.86 -16.51 37.98
C ILE A 1133 -4.85 -17.63 37.83
N LEU A 1134 -5.21 -18.64 37.02
CA LEU A 1134 -4.57 -19.95 37.06
C LEU A 1134 -3.22 -20.04 36.34
N ASN A 1135 -2.92 -19.10 35.44
CA ASN A 1135 -1.62 -19.01 34.77
C ASN A 1135 -1.28 -17.56 34.45
N VAL A 1136 0.02 -17.29 34.43
CA VAL A 1136 0.55 -15.95 34.21
C VAL A 1136 0.36 -15.49 32.75
N SER A 1137 0.39 -16.41 31.77
CA SER A 1137 0.18 -16.06 30.36
C SER A 1137 -1.18 -15.43 30.07
N GLY A 1138 -2.19 -15.66 30.92
CA GLY A 1138 -3.51 -15.03 30.81
C GLY A 1138 -3.59 -13.61 31.34
N VAL A 1139 -2.48 -13.00 31.77
CA VAL A 1139 -2.46 -11.73 32.50
C VAL A 1139 -1.54 -10.71 31.83
N LEU A 1140 -1.98 -9.45 31.77
CA LEU A 1140 -1.21 -8.30 31.33
C LEU A 1140 -1.06 -7.29 32.48
N TRP A 1141 0.15 -6.75 32.69
CA TRP A 1141 0.44 -5.83 33.79
C TRP A 1141 0.84 -4.44 33.32
N ARG A 1142 0.58 -3.44 34.17
CA ARG A 1142 1.43 -2.25 34.23
C ARG A 1142 2.80 -2.63 34.79
N ARG A 1143 3.87 -2.37 34.03
CA ARG A 1143 5.24 -2.79 34.37
C ARG A 1143 5.66 -2.32 35.77
N GLN A 1144 5.36 -1.06 36.10
CA GLN A 1144 5.72 -0.46 37.38
C GLN A 1144 5.00 -1.11 38.57
N ALA A 1145 3.74 -1.54 38.38
CA ALA A 1145 3.01 -2.22 39.44
C ALA A 1145 3.60 -3.61 39.74
N LEU A 1146 4.01 -4.34 38.69
CA LEU A 1146 4.70 -5.62 38.81
C LEU A 1146 6.05 -5.47 39.52
N LEU A 1147 6.91 -4.54 39.07
CA LEU A 1147 8.21 -4.25 39.71
C LEU A 1147 8.05 -3.92 41.20
N ALA A 1148 7.16 -2.98 41.51
CA ALA A 1148 6.95 -2.57 42.90
C ALA A 1148 6.44 -3.72 43.79
N ALA A 1149 5.68 -4.67 43.24
CA ALA A 1149 5.23 -5.84 43.97
C ALA A 1149 6.35 -6.88 44.16
N LEU A 1150 7.16 -7.11 43.13
CA LEU A 1150 8.35 -7.96 43.23
C LEU A 1150 9.32 -7.42 44.30
N ASP A 1151 9.46 -6.10 44.42
CA ASP A 1151 10.29 -5.45 45.45
C ASP A 1151 9.71 -5.61 46.86
N ARG A 1152 8.39 -5.43 47.02
CA ARG A 1152 7.72 -5.61 48.32
C ARG A 1152 7.73 -7.06 48.79
N CYS A 1153 7.56 -8.02 47.87
CA CYS A 1153 7.58 -9.44 48.21
C CYS A 1153 9.02 -9.91 48.47
N GLY A 1154 10.00 -9.37 47.75
CA GLY A 1154 11.43 -9.64 47.96
C GLY A 1154 11.78 -11.12 47.89
N ASP A 1155 12.69 -11.56 48.75
CA ASP A 1155 13.16 -12.95 48.80
C ASP A 1155 12.06 -13.95 49.17
N LYS A 1156 10.93 -13.48 49.73
CA LYS A 1156 9.82 -14.35 50.12
C LYS A 1156 9.25 -15.16 48.96
N LEU A 1157 9.30 -14.62 47.73
CA LEU A 1157 8.86 -15.34 46.53
C LEU A 1157 9.74 -16.56 46.19
N ARG A 1158 10.99 -16.61 46.66
CA ARG A 1158 11.89 -17.75 46.42
C ARG A 1158 11.50 -18.97 47.23
N ASP A 1159 10.76 -18.77 48.33
CA ASP A 1159 10.27 -19.87 49.18
C ASP A 1159 9.13 -20.64 48.49
N PHE A 1160 8.39 -19.99 47.59
CA PHE A 1160 7.26 -20.58 46.88
C PHE A 1160 7.71 -21.38 45.65
N LYS A 1161 7.10 -22.56 45.46
CA LYS A 1161 7.24 -23.37 44.24
C LYS A 1161 5.96 -23.50 43.43
N VAL A 1162 4.80 -23.24 44.05
CA VAL A 1162 3.49 -23.45 43.42
C VAL A 1162 2.61 -22.20 43.52
N ALA A 1163 2.50 -21.59 44.70
CA ALA A 1163 1.51 -20.52 44.96
C ALA A 1163 2.09 -19.09 44.95
N GLY A 1164 3.31 -18.90 44.44
CA GLY A 1164 4.01 -17.61 44.51
C GLY A 1164 3.40 -16.53 43.62
N ASP A 1165 2.79 -16.93 42.50
CA ASP A 1165 2.04 -16.05 41.60
C ASP A 1165 0.79 -15.49 42.29
N TRP A 1166 0.04 -16.34 43.00
CA TRP A 1166 -1.13 -15.95 43.79
C TRP A 1166 -0.74 -15.01 44.93
N TYR A 1167 0.39 -15.26 45.60
CA TYR A 1167 0.94 -14.34 46.60
C TYR A 1167 1.24 -12.96 46.00
N LEU A 1168 1.86 -12.93 44.81
CA LEU A 1168 2.18 -11.69 44.11
C LEU A 1168 0.91 -10.93 43.69
N TYR A 1169 -0.09 -11.62 43.14
CA TYR A 1169 -1.40 -11.03 42.81
C TYR A 1169 -2.08 -10.44 44.05
N ALA A 1170 -2.02 -11.16 45.17
CA ALA A 1170 -2.57 -10.69 46.44
C ALA A 1170 -1.87 -9.41 46.94
N ASP A 1171 -0.54 -9.31 46.83
CA ASP A 1171 0.18 -8.09 47.21
C ASP A 1171 -0.22 -6.89 46.34
N ILE A 1172 -0.23 -7.07 45.01
CA ILE A 1172 -0.61 -6.05 44.03
C ILE A 1172 -2.03 -5.53 44.31
N LEU A 1173 -3.00 -6.44 44.43
CA LEU A 1173 -4.42 -6.07 44.59
C LEU A 1173 -4.77 -5.57 45.99
N SER A 1174 -3.90 -5.80 46.99
CA SER A 1174 -4.11 -5.27 48.34
C SER A 1174 -3.83 -3.77 48.48
N GLN A 1175 -3.20 -3.16 47.46
CA GLN A 1175 -2.90 -1.73 47.48
C GLN A 1175 -4.19 -0.90 47.40
N PRO A 1176 -4.30 0.25 48.12
CA PRO A 1176 -5.57 0.98 48.27
C PRO A 1176 -6.24 1.42 46.97
N ALA A 1177 -5.47 1.81 45.95
CA ALA A 1177 -5.96 2.31 44.67
C ALA A 1177 -5.96 1.25 43.56
N ALA A 1178 -5.38 0.06 43.79
CA ALA A 1178 -5.24 -0.94 42.74
C ALA A 1178 -6.60 -1.45 42.25
N ARG A 1179 -6.75 -1.58 40.94
CA ARG A 1179 -7.89 -2.20 40.27
C ARG A 1179 -7.43 -3.32 39.34
N ILE A 1180 -8.35 -4.22 39.02
CA ILE A 1180 -8.13 -5.34 38.11
C ILE A 1180 -9.27 -5.44 37.11
N ALA A 1181 -8.92 -5.63 35.85
CA ALA A 1181 -9.90 -5.91 34.80
C ALA A 1181 -9.93 -7.41 34.48
N TYR A 1182 -11.11 -7.90 34.14
CA TYR A 1182 -11.35 -9.26 33.68
C TYR A 1182 -12.10 -9.23 32.35
N LEU A 1183 -11.68 -10.11 31.44
CA LEU A 1183 -12.34 -10.39 30.17
C LEU A 1183 -12.97 -11.78 30.25
N ALA A 1184 -14.27 -11.88 30.04
CA ALA A 1184 -15.02 -13.13 30.12
C ALA A 1184 -14.81 -14.07 28.93
N GLU A 1185 -14.24 -13.56 27.84
CA GLU A 1185 -13.89 -14.35 26.68
C GLU A 1185 -12.56 -15.11 26.93
N PRO A 1186 -12.47 -16.40 26.56
CA PRO A 1186 -11.28 -17.22 26.78
C PRO A 1186 -10.18 -16.96 25.74
N LEU A 1187 -9.47 -15.85 25.89
CA LEU A 1187 -8.43 -15.39 24.94
C LEU A 1187 -7.03 -15.97 25.21
N ASN A 1188 -6.82 -16.62 26.35
CA ASN A 1188 -5.57 -17.32 26.69
C ASN A 1188 -5.75 -18.84 26.51
N ARG A 1189 -4.70 -19.54 26.07
CA ARG A 1189 -4.70 -21.00 25.98
C ARG A 1189 -3.62 -21.56 26.90
N HIS A 1190 -4.08 -22.04 28.06
CA HIS A 1190 -3.24 -22.52 29.13
C HIS A 1190 -2.98 -24.03 28.97
N ARG A 1191 -1.71 -24.41 28.83
CA ARG A 1191 -1.29 -25.80 28.72
C ARG A 1191 -1.30 -26.53 30.06
N ARG A 1192 -1.96 -27.68 30.10
CA ARG A 1192 -2.12 -28.54 31.28
C ARG A 1192 -1.42 -29.87 31.03
N HIS A 1193 -0.28 -30.06 31.69
CA HIS A 1193 0.46 -31.32 31.63
C HIS A 1193 -0.25 -32.41 32.46
N GLN A 1194 -0.43 -33.62 31.90
CA GLN A 1194 -1.06 -34.76 32.60
C GLN A 1194 -0.25 -35.20 33.83
N SER A 1195 1.08 -35.11 33.74
CA SER A 1195 1.99 -35.11 34.88
C SER A 1195 2.38 -33.66 35.19
N SER A 1196 1.42 -32.87 35.68
CA SER A 1196 1.74 -31.53 36.17
C SER A 1196 2.87 -31.64 37.21
N VAL A 1197 3.70 -30.60 37.31
CA VAL A 1197 4.76 -30.47 38.33
C VAL A 1197 4.21 -30.82 39.74
N THR A 1198 2.90 -30.70 39.95
CA THR A 1198 2.14 -31.12 41.14
C THR A 1198 2.24 -32.61 41.52
N HIS A 1199 2.58 -33.54 40.62
CA HIS A 1199 2.84 -34.95 40.99
C HIS A 1199 4.30 -35.24 41.36
N ALA A 1200 5.22 -34.31 41.07
CA ALA A 1200 6.61 -34.35 41.53
C ALA A 1200 6.87 -33.44 42.75
N LEU A 1201 5.89 -32.62 43.12
CA LEU A 1201 5.95 -31.71 44.26
C LEU A 1201 5.46 -32.40 45.54
N ASP A 1202 6.12 -32.08 46.64
CA ASP A 1202 5.67 -32.43 47.98
C ASP A 1202 4.25 -31.86 48.21
N GLY A 1203 3.23 -32.72 48.21
CA GLY A 1203 1.83 -32.34 48.40
C GLY A 1203 1.61 -31.58 49.72
N ARG A 1204 2.43 -31.86 50.75
CA ARG A 1204 2.40 -31.12 52.00
C ARG A 1204 2.87 -29.68 51.82
N ARG A 1205 3.97 -29.49 51.08
CA ARG A 1205 4.47 -28.15 50.74
C ARG A 1205 3.44 -27.33 49.97
N HIS A 1206 2.74 -27.93 49.01
CA HIS A 1206 1.72 -27.22 48.23
C HIS A 1206 0.57 -26.73 49.14
N VAL A 1207 0.08 -27.57 50.05
CA VAL A 1207 -0.93 -27.19 51.04
C VAL A 1207 -0.42 -26.07 51.95
N ASP A 1208 0.81 -26.18 52.46
CA ASP A 1208 1.41 -25.18 53.34
C ASP A 1208 1.59 -23.82 52.63
N GLU A 1209 1.97 -23.81 51.35
CA GLU A 1209 2.05 -22.59 50.52
C GLU A 1209 0.67 -21.94 50.31
N ILE A 1210 -0.38 -22.71 50.01
CA ILE A 1210 -1.77 -22.21 49.91
C ILE A 1210 -2.21 -21.58 51.24
N ALA A 1211 -1.96 -22.26 52.36
CA ALA A 1211 -2.32 -21.77 53.69
C ALA A 1211 -1.60 -20.44 54.01
N GLU A 1212 -0.35 -20.30 53.60
CA GLU A 1212 0.42 -19.07 53.75
C GLU A 1212 -0.19 -17.91 52.97
N VAL A 1213 -0.58 -18.11 51.70
CA VAL A 1213 -1.24 -17.06 50.90
C VAL A 1213 -2.60 -16.67 51.51
N GLN A 1214 -3.41 -17.65 51.93
CA GLN A 1214 -4.68 -17.39 52.59
C GLN A 1214 -4.51 -16.58 53.89
N ALA A 1215 -3.49 -16.89 54.69
CA ALA A 1215 -3.16 -16.16 55.92
C ALA A 1215 -2.70 -14.73 55.62
N PHE A 1216 -1.89 -14.54 54.57
CA PHE A 1216 -1.48 -13.22 54.10
C PHE A 1216 -2.69 -12.35 53.74
N ILE A 1217 -3.61 -12.86 52.92
CA ILE A 1217 -4.84 -12.14 52.52
C ILE A 1217 -5.72 -11.84 53.75
N ALA A 1218 -5.90 -12.83 54.64
CA ALA A 1218 -6.70 -12.70 55.85
C ALA A 1218 -6.19 -11.57 56.76
N LYS A 1219 -4.87 -11.46 56.91
CA LYS A 1219 -4.22 -10.40 57.69
C LYS A 1219 -4.35 -9.04 57.00
N ARG A 1220 -4.15 -8.99 55.68
CA ARG A 1220 -4.12 -7.74 54.91
C ARG A 1220 -5.50 -7.09 54.77
N LEU A 1221 -6.55 -7.89 54.55
CA LEU A 1221 -7.92 -7.41 54.32
C LEU A 1221 -8.85 -7.47 55.54
N LYS A 1222 -8.39 -8.03 56.67
CA LYS A 1222 -9.22 -8.30 57.86
C LYS A 1222 -10.49 -9.08 57.50
N LEU A 1223 -10.31 -10.25 56.88
CA LEU A 1223 -11.41 -11.10 56.43
C LEU A 1223 -12.35 -11.52 57.57
N ASP A 1224 -13.65 -11.58 57.27
CA ASP A 1224 -14.68 -12.05 58.19
C ASP A 1224 -14.64 -13.58 58.41
N ALA A 1225 -15.34 -14.05 59.44
CA ALA A 1225 -15.34 -15.46 59.81
C ALA A 1225 -15.91 -16.39 58.72
N LYS A 1226 -16.82 -15.89 57.86
CA LYS A 1226 -17.42 -16.68 56.79
C LYS A 1226 -16.41 -16.99 55.70
N VAL A 1227 -15.62 -16.00 55.29
CA VAL A 1227 -14.55 -16.21 54.30
C VAL A 1227 -13.45 -17.11 54.86
N LYS A 1228 -13.04 -16.92 56.11
CA LYS A 1228 -12.04 -17.79 56.78
C LYS A 1228 -12.50 -19.25 56.88
N ARG A 1229 -13.81 -19.49 57.07
CA ARG A 1229 -14.36 -20.85 57.06
C ARG A 1229 -14.26 -21.50 55.67
N ARG A 1230 -14.50 -20.74 54.59
CA ARG A 1230 -14.31 -21.24 53.22
C ARG A 1230 -12.85 -21.54 52.91
N GLN A 1231 -11.93 -20.69 53.37
CA GLN A 1231 -10.48 -20.95 53.29
C GLN A 1231 -10.11 -22.30 53.92
N ALA A 1232 -10.60 -22.59 55.13
CA ALA A 1232 -10.37 -23.86 55.82
C ALA A 1232 -10.95 -25.06 55.05
N ILE A 1233 -12.19 -24.96 54.56
CA ILE A 1233 -12.83 -26.03 53.76
C ILE A 1233 -12.00 -26.34 52.50
N TYR A 1234 -11.56 -25.31 51.78
CA TYR A 1234 -10.73 -25.50 50.59
C TYR A 1234 -9.36 -26.12 50.93
N LEU A 1235 -8.74 -25.73 52.05
CA LEU A 1235 -7.50 -26.36 52.52
C LEU A 1235 -7.70 -27.85 52.82
N ASP A 1236 -8.81 -28.22 53.47
CA ASP A 1236 -9.16 -29.61 53.73
C ASP A 1236 -9.35 -30.38 52.41
N GLU A 1237 -10.09 -29.82 51.44
CA GLU A 1237 -10.30 -30.39 50.10
C GLU A 1237 -8.96 -30.66 49.36
N ILE A 1238 -8.04 -29.69 49.36
CA ILE A 1238 -6.75 -29.84 48.68
C ILE A 1238 -5.81 -30.78 49.44
N THR A 1239 -5.88 -30.79 50.77
CA THR A 1239 -5.14 -31.75 51.61
C THR A 1239 -5.56 -33.19 51.29
N GLU A 1240 -6.86 -33.44 51.14
CA GLU A 1240 -7.38 -34.73 50.70
C GLU A 1240 -6.89 -35.11 49.30
N GLN A 1241 -6.90 -34.15 48.36
CA GLN A 1241 -6.49 -34.40 46.97
C GLN A 1241 -4.98 -34.65 46.79
N LEU A 1242 -4.12 -34.02 47.58
CA LEU A 1242 -2.66 -34.00 47.35
C LEU A 1242 -1.83 -34.81 48.36
N ILE A 1243 -2.39 -35.15 49.53
CA ILE A 1243 -1.65 -35.83 50.61
C ILE A 1243 -2.24 -37.20 50.93
N LEU A 1244 -3.56 -37.36 50.83
CA LEU A 1244 -4.27 -38.58 51.24
C LEU A 1244 -4.54 -39.57 50.09
N HIS A 1245 -4.25 -39.17 48.86
CA HIS A 1245 -4.27 -39.97 47.62
C HIS A 1245 -2.90 -39.94 46.96
#